data_AF-A0A1F5KGC2-F1
#
_entry.id   AF-A0A1F5KGC2-F1
#
_cell.length_a   1.000
_cell.length_b   1.000
_cell.length_c   1.000
_cell.angle_alpha   90.00
_cell.angle_beta   90.00
_cell.angle_gamma   90.00
#
_symmetry.space_group_name_H-M   'P 1'
#
loop_
_entity.id
_entity.type
_entity.pdbx_description
1 polymer ?
#
loop_
_entity_poly.entity_id
_entity_poly.type
_entity_poly.pdbx_seq_one_letter_code
_entity_poly.pdbx_strand_id
1 'polypeptide(L)'
;MNLKDLLPKKFTARAKKSQAEYFFALNITPNVITAALWGVLDQKLDIVRSAQIEYTTEEDLVESANRVIDEALADFEIEPTKVLFGVPDSWLHEDNLKDEYMKTLKEITKGVDLSPLAYVSSSFALAHLQQKQNGVPLTSILVDLASLLSVTVVKAGKIVGTKTVQLSSEVAMDVEKALLTFTDIEVLPSKILVFSSYLPTDKLEAYKDEMQSFGWMNNLPFLHMPKLEVLPQTVEIEALCLSGASELDPTLNYHPSEFEHIILPTIKAKSGSPSLPMPAKIDSSDNLTSSNKGLAEMGFVAGDVKELDDENEEVETDQSMVTPETAENLQAEEMFDHEDDYPTAPVSVGRRQSGGLPRPPFSSASRNSAPNILEKIISLPTMLLGIFHRDESSGQARGMGRSGIGSGLILNKFFLIGIFVLGAAASSYILLPKAKITIFIDQKVLENQAEVVADPSITQVDEAGKKIPGKIVETDESGSDTGQATGKKKIGSPAKGKVALINQTTSPKTFPSGTILTASNGISYKTDSAVTATSSATIPFQGTTFGKAYTTATAMEIGPEGNLAALKGLTVKGESASNYTAQVAEDLTGGTSQDVTVVTADDQKKLLATVTSTLRKKAQDDLQGKLTGDMKILQEALAETIGKTVYSKGVNDQASDFTLNLSVHYKGTAYSENDLKLIVSKLVQTTVPDGYELNLNDTETQSDVLKLEKDNKLVFSAKFKAKLMPKMDLEKLKQELRGKTPAEVAELVRRNNDTVIGSEVKTSLILPNPLLRTPLLTKNISIEVIAK
;
A
#
# COMPACT_ATOMS: atom_id res chain seq x y z
N MET A 1 13.78 71.87 36.39
CA MET A 1 13.22 70.71 35.67
C MET A 1 14.15 69.52 35.90
N ASN A 2 13.61 68.32 36.10
CA ASN A 2 14.35 67.21 36.70
C ASN A 2 14.93 66.28 35.61
N LEU A 3 16.17 65.82 35.78
CA LEU A 3 16.95 65.14 34.74
C LEU A 3 16.62 63.63 34.62
N LYS A 4 15.35 63.25 34.77
CA LYS A 4 14.89 61.85 34.81
C LYS A 4 14.04 61.39 33.62
N ASP A 5 13.59 62.31 32.77
CA ASP A 5 12.67 62.00 31.65
C ASP A 5 13.39 61.80 30.29
N LEU A 6 14.71 61.53 30.29
CA LEU A 6 15.56 61.42 29.09
C LEU A 6 16.30 60.07 28.97
N LEU A 7 15.64 58.96 29.31
CA LEU A 7 16.15 57.61 29.02
C LEU A 7 15.07 56.75 28.34
N PRO A 8 15.33 56.18 27.15
CA PRO A 8 14.39 55.27 26.51
C PRO A 8 14.35 53.93 27.27
N LYS A 9 13.14 53.47 27.57
CA LYS A 9 12.92 52.13 28.14
C LYS A 9 13.30 51.06 27.12
N LYS A 10 14.52 50.52 27.20
CA LYS A 10 14.86 49.26 26.53
C LYS A 10 14.06 48.14 27.19
N PHE A 11 13.03 47.66 26.50
CA PHE A 11 12.43 46.35 26.79
C PHE A 11 13.47 45.27 26.49
N THR A 12 14.16 44.77 27.51
CA THR A 12 14.88 43.50 27.43
C THR A 12 13.92 42.38 27.77
N ALA A 13 13.09 41.97 26.80
CA ALA A 13 12.45 40.68 26.83
C ALA A 13 13.55 39.61 26.73
N ARG A 14 13.95 39.04 27.88
CA ARG A 14 14.86 37.89 27.90
C ARG A 14 14.07 36.70 27.37
N ALA A 15 14.17 36.45 26.07
CA ALA A 15 13.63 35.25 25.45
C ALA A 15 14.08 34.04 26.27
N LYS A 16 13.10 33.28 26.76
CA LYS A 16 13.35 32.01 27.45
C LYS A 16 13.80 31.06 26.35
N LYS A 17 15.12 30.82 26.23
CA LYS A 17 15.65 29.84 25.27
C LYS A 17 14.97 28.52 25.62
N SER A 18 14.13 28.00 24.72
CA SER A 18 13.56 26.66 24.92
C SER A 18 14.72 25.68 24.96
N GLN A 19 14.72 24.81 25.96
CA GLN A 19 15.60 23.64 25.94
C GLN A 19 15.05 22.72 24.85
N ALA A 20 15.91 22.18 23.99
CA ALA A 20 15.48 21.24 22.96
C ALA A 20 14.95 19.98 23.66
N GLU A 21 13.75 19.54 23.26
CA GLU A 21 13.20 18.27 23.71
C GLU A 21 13.79 17.16 22.85
N TYR A 22 14.35 16.14 23.50
CA TYR A 22 14.90 14.95 22.87
C TYR A 22 14.00 13.75 23.20
N PHE A 23 14.04 12.76 22.32
CA PHE A 23 13.19 11.58 22.31
C PHE A 23 14.04 10.34 22.00
N PHE A 24 13.58 9.18 22.45
CA PHE A 24 14.08 7.92 21.92
C PHE A 24 13.29 7.52 20.67
N ALA A 25 13.98 6.93 19.70
CA ALA A 25 13.40 6.08 18.67
C ALA A 25 13.87 4.65 18.92
N LEU A 26 12.97 3.66 18.86
CA LEU A 26 13.29 2.25 19.04
C LEU A 26 12.71 1.45 17.89
N ASN A 27 13.56 1.13 16.90
CA ASN A 27 13.20 0.32 15.74
C ASN A 27 13.39 -1.16 16.05
N ILE A 28 12.34 -1.96 15.89
CA ILE A 28 12.34 -3.40 16.10
C ILE A 28 12.21 -4.07 14.73
N THR A 29 13.21 -4.85 14.32
CA THR A 29 13.20 -5.63 13.08
C THR A 29 13.52 -7.09 13.37
N PRO A 30 13.26 -8.05 12.46
CA PRO A 30 13.62 -9.43 12.69
C PRO A 30 15.12 -9.54 12.99
N ASN A 31 15.45 -10.11 14.16
CA ASN A 31 16.79 -10.31 14.70
C ASN A 31 17.53 -9.08 15.23
N VAL A 32 17.11 -7.83 14.98
CA VAL A 32 17.83 -6.63 15.44
C VAL A 32 16.88 -5.62 16.08
N ILE A 33 17.31 -5.05 17.20
CA ILE A 33 16.67 -3.86 17.78
C ILE A 33 17.68 -2.72 17.80
N THR A 34 17.24 -1.55 17.33
CA THR A 34 18.07 -0.35 17.17
C THR A 34 17.41 0.82 17.89
N ALA A 35 18.11 1.40 18.86
CA ALA A 35 17.73 2.65 19.50
C ALA A 35 18.45 3.83 18.85
N ALA A 36 17.81 4.99 18.84
CA ALA A 36 18.45 6.28 18.59
C ALA A 36 17.93 7.35 19.54
N LEU A 37 18.82 8.27 19.89
CA LEU A 37 18.51 9.51 20.58
C LEU A 37 18.39 10.61 19.54
N TRP A 38 17.23 11.27 19.46
CA TRP A 38 16.94 12.26 18.42
C TRP A 38 16.11 13.44 18.93
N GLY A 39 16.16 14.55 18.20
CA GLY A 39 15.38 15.76 18.49
C GLY A 39 15.20 16.64 17.26
N VAL A 40 14.49 17.77 17.43
CA VAL A 40 14.34 18.80 16.40
C VAL A 40 15.03 20.08 16.86
N LEU A 41 16.03 20.52 16.10
CA LEU A 41 16.77 21.76 16.34
C LEU A 41 16.81 22.61 15.07
N ASP A 42 16.39 23.87 15.17
CA ASP A 42 16.35 24.83 14.07
C ASP A 42 15.70 24.27 12.78
N GLN A 43 14.52 23.63 12.92
CA GLN A 43 13.75 22.94 11.85
C GLN A 43 14.51 21.81 11.14
N LYS A 44 15.45 21.16 11.83
CA LYS A 44 16.20 20.01 11.34
C LYS A 44 16.14 18.85 12.32
N LEU A 45 16.16 17.65 11.76
CA LEU A 45 16.34 16.42 12.51
C LEU A 45 17.79 16.36 13.01
N ASP A 46 17.95 16.22 14.32
CA ASP A 46 19.22 15.97 14.98
C ASP A 46 19.18 14.54 15.55
N ILE A 47 19.93 13.62 14.95
CA ILE A 47 20.16 12.28 15.52
C ILE A 47 21.52 12.36 16.25
N VAL A 48 21.51 12.26 17.56
CA VAL A 48 22.72 12.41 18.39
C VAL A 48 23.60 11.16 18.30
N ARG A 49 22.96 10.00 18.46
CA ARG A 49 23.60 8.67 18.50
C ARG A 49 22.55 7.60 18.22
N SER A 50 23.00 6.46 17.72
CA SER A 50 22.22 5.23 17.69
C SER A 50 23.05 4.03 18.14
N ALA A 51 22.38 3.02 18.66
CA ALA A 51 22.97 1.74 19.04
C ALA A 51 22.06 0.60 18.59
N GLN A 52 22.63 -0.48 18.06
CA GLN A 52 21.90 -1.68 17.66
C GLN A 52 22.45 -2.94 18.32
N ILE A 53 21.59 -3.92 18.54
CA ILE A 53 21.95 -5.24 19.06
C ILE A 53 21.11 -6.34 18.41
N GLU A 54 21.73 -7.50 18.20
CA GLU A 54 21.02 -8.70 17.77
C GLU A 54 20.27 -9.36 18.94
N TYR A 55 19.07 -9.91 18.67
CA TYR A 55 18.25 -10.67 19.62
C TYR A 55 17.66 -11.95 18.99
N THR A 56 17.34 -12.94 19.83
CA THR A 56 16.90 -14.28 19.38
C THR A 56 15.53 -14.73 19.90
N THR A 57 15.11 -14.24 21.07
CA THR A 57 13.83 -14.58 21.69
C THR A 57 13.07 -13.32 22.14
N GLU A 58 11.79 -13.42 22.45
CA GLU A 58 11.02 -12.31 23.02
C GLU A 58 11.53 -11.92 24.42
N GLU A 59 12.02 -12.87 25.22
CA GLU A 59 12.67 -12.60 26.50
C GLU A 59 13.98 -11.80 26.31
N ASP A 60 14.78 -12.14 25.29
CA ASP A 60 15.99 -11.38 24.94
C ASP A 60 15.65 -9.97 24.44
N LEU A 61 14.50 -9.75 23.80
CA LEU A 61 14.12 -8.47 23.20
C LEU A 61 14.01 -7.35 24.25
N VAL A 62 13.42 -7.62 25.42
CA VAL A 62 13.30 -6.60 26.48
C VAL A 62 14.67 -6.28 27.11
N GLU A 63 15.50 -7.29 27.37
CA GLU A 63 16.88 -7.08 27.86
C GLU A 63 17.74 -6.34 26.81
N SER A 64 17.51 -6.62 25.52
CA SER A 64 18.15 -5.95 24.39
C SER A 64 17.74 -4.49 24.27
N ALA A 65 16.43 -4.19 24.37
CA ALA A 65 15.88 -2.84 24.33
C ALA A 65 16.53 -1.94 25.38
N ASN A 66 16.60 -2.39 26.63
CA ASN A 66 17.26 -1.67 27.72
C ASN A 66 18.72 -1.34 27.34
N ARG A 67 19.47 -2.34 26.87
CA ARG A 67 20.89 -2.17 26.50
C ARG A 67 21.13 -1.19 25.35
N VAL A 68 20.27 -1.17 24.32
CA VAL A 68 20.44 -0.19 23.23
C VAL A 68 19.99 1.21 23.63
N ILE A 69 18.98 1.34 24.49
CA ILE A 69 18.55 2.63 25.04
C ILE A 69 19.65 3.23 25.92
N ASP A 70 20.24 2.43 26.82
CA ASP A 70 21.38 2.84 27.68
C ASP A 70 22.58 3.31 26.84
N GLU A 71 22.92 2.61 25.75
CA GLU A 71 24.04 2.94 24.86
C GLU A 71 23.75 4.16 23.96
N ALA A 72 22.50 4.33 23.51
CA ALA A 72 22.07 5.49 22.73
C ALA A 72 22.02 6.77 23.59
N LEU A 73 21.73 6.65 24.89
CA LEU A 73 21.77 7.73 25.87
C LEU A 73 23.21 8.05 26.30
N ALA A 74 23.91 7.08 26.89
CA ALA A 74 25.29 7.18 27.37
C ALA A 74 25.60 8.49 28.12
N ASP A 75 26.64 9.24 27.70
CA ASP A 75 27.12 10.47 28.36
C ASP A 75 26.24 11.72 28.08
N PHE A 76 25.02 11.56 27.54
CA PHE A 76 24.15 12.67 27.18
C PHE A 76 23.44 13.29 28.40
N GLU A 77 23.48 14.62 28.51
CA GLU A 77 23.04 15.34 29.73
C GLU A 77 21.52 15.40 29.95
N ILE A 78 20.69 15.10 28.93
CA ILE A 78 19.23 15.25 28.98
C ILE A 78 18.56 13.89 28.78
N GLU A 79 18.07 13.27 29.85
CA GLU A 79 17.34 12.00 29.79
C GLU A 79 15.95 12.19 29.12
N PRO A 80 15.68 11.60 27.94
CA PRO A 80 14.35 11.60 27.35
C PRO A 80 13.37 10.76 28.16
N THR A 81 12.10 11.17 28.20
CA THR A 81 11.02 10.43 28.89
C THR A 81 10.02 9.79 27.93
N LYS A 82 10.24 9.93 26.62
CA LYS A 82 9.32 9.51 25.55
C LYS A 82 10.04 8.66 24.51
N VAL A 83 9.33 7.65 23.97
CA VAL A 83 9.84 6.74 22.92
C VAL A 83 8.87 6.59 21.75
N LEU A 84 9.39 6.71 20.54
CA LEU A 84 8.74 6.38 19.28
C LEU A 84 9.14 4.97 18.84
N PHE A 85 8.17 4.10 18.53
CA PHE A 85 8.44 2.73 18.10
C PHE A 85 8.43 2.56 16.58
N GLY A 86 9.47 1.95 16.03
CA GLY A 86 9.45 1.36 14.69
C GLY A 86 9.12 -0.11 14.81
N VAL A 87 8.14 -0.59 14.05
CA VAL A 87 7.70 -2.00 14.09
C VAL A 87 7.66 -2.62 12.70
N PRO A 88 7.88 -3.94 12.57
CA PRO A 88 7.75 -4.63 11.30
C PRO A 88 6.30 -4.55 10.80
N ASP A 89 6.08 -4.44 9.50
CA ASP A 89 4.72 -4.44 8.93
C ASP A 89 3.93 -5.72 9.28
N SER A 90 4.62 -6.84 9.56
CA SER A 90 4.00 -8.09 10.03
C SER A 90 3.39 -8.00 11.43
N TRP A 91 3.72 -6.99 12.22
CA TRP A 91 3.12 -6.72 13.53
C TRP A 91 1.77 -6.00 13.44
N LEU A 92 1.43 -5.48 12.26
CA LEU A 92 0.20 -4.73 12.00
C LEU A 92 -0.88 -5.62 11.35
N HIS A 93 -2.14 -5.21 11.51
CA HIS A 93 -3.29 -5.69 10.77
C HIS A 93 -4.22 -4.49 10.53
N GLU A 94 -4.49 -4.13 9.27
CA GLU A 94 -5.24 -2.91 8.93
C GLU A 94 -4.66 -1.68 9.67
N ASP A 95 -3.33 -1.46 9.55
CA ASP A 95 -2.52 -0.44 10.25
C ASP A 95 -2.51 -0.50 11.80
N ASN A 96 -3.33 -1.34 12.42
CA ASN A 96 -3.41 -1.50 13.87
C ASN A 96 -2.40 -2.53 14.39
N LEU A 97 -1.66 -2.20 15.44
CA LEU A 97 -0.74 -3.14 16.11
C LEU A 97 -1.51 -4.29 16.79
N LYS A 98 -1.10 -5.54 16.55
CA LYS A 98 -1.72 -6.73 17.16
C LYS A 98 -1.52 -6.76 18.68
N ASP A 99 -2.51 -7.26 19.43
CA ASP A 99 -2.51 -7.24 20.91
C ASP A 99 -1.32 -7.98 21.54
N GLU A 100 -0.78 -9.00 20.88
CA GLU A 100 0.43 -9.72 21.34
C GLU A 100 1.65 -8.79 21.41
N TYR A 101 1.95 -8.06 20.33
CA TYR A 101 3.05 -7.10 20.29
C TYR A 101 2.77 -5.83 21.11
N MET A 102 1.49 -5.46 21.24
CA MET A 102 1.04 -4.39 22.13
C MET A 102 1.41 -4.67 23.61
N LYS A 103 1.44 -5.96 24.03
CA LYS A 103 1.96 -6.38 25.33
C LYS A 103 3.49 -6.29 25.40
N THR A 104 4.21 -6.71 24.36
CA THR A 104 5.67 -6.60 24.29
C THR A 104 6.15 -5.14 24.43
N LEU A 105 5.50 -4.18 23.75
CA LEU A 105 5.82 -2.75 23.88
C LEU A 105 5.54 -2.20 25.30
N LYS A 106 4.48 -2.69 25.98
CA LYS A 106 4.21 -2.38 27.40
C LYS A 106 5.30 -2.90 28.34
N GLU A 107 5.88 -4.05 28.04
CA GLU A 107 6.96 -4.63 28.86
C GLU A 107 8.28 -3.89 28.67
N ILE A 108 8.59 -3.46 27.43
CA ILE A 108 9.74 -2.59 27.14
C ILE A 108 9.59 -1.24 27.86
N THR A 109 8.52 -0.47 27.58
CA THR A 109 8.31 0.87 28.17
C THR A 109 8.39 0.87 29.70
N LYS A 110 7.77 -0.12 30.35
CA LYS A 110 7.83 -0.32 31.80
C LYS A 110 9.23 -0.73 32.31
N GLY A 111 10.04 -1.40 31.48
CA GLY A 111 11.40 -1.80 31.79
C GLY A 111 12.40 -0.63 31.83
N VAL A 112 12.14 0.44 31.09
CA VAL A 112 13.01 1.64 30.97
C VAL A 112 12.37 2.94 31.50
N ASP A 113 11.19 2.88 32.11
CA ASP A 113 10.43 4.03 32.62
C ASP A 113 10.13 5.12 31.56
N LEU A 114 9.91 4.70 30.30
CA LEU A 114 9.59 5.58 29.18
C LEU A 114 8.09 5.57 28.84
N SER A 115 7.56 6.72 28.46
CA SER A 115 6.20 6.85 27.93
C SER A 115 6.18 6.61 26.41
N PRO A 116 5.27 5.79 25.86
CA PRO A 116 5.14 5.65 24.42
C PRO A 116 4.56 6.93 23.79
N LEU A 117 5.11 7.37 22.65
CA LEU A 117 4.62 8.50 21.88
C LEU A 117 3.65 8.03 20.77
N ALA A 118 4.18 7.23 19.84
CA ALA A 118 3.50 6.65 18.70
C ALA A 118 4.22 5.37 18.25
N TYR A 119 3.67 4.66 17.26
CA TYR A 119 4.37 3.62 16.51
C TYR A 119 4.25 3.87 15.00
N VAL A 120 5.23 3.41 14.22
CA VAL A 120 5.28 3.57 12.76
C VAL A 120 5.81 2.26 12.15
N SER A 121 5.28 1.84 10.99
CA SER A 121 5.81 0.65 10.29
C SER A 121 7.12 0.97 9.57
N SER A 122 8.05 0.01 9.54
CA SER A 122 9.33 0.18 8.82
C SER A 122 9.15 0.58 7.36
N SER A 123 8.21 -0.07 6.64
CA SER A 123 7.94 0.28 5.24
C SER A 123 7.35 1.69 5.07
N PHE A 124 6.47 2.12 5.98
CA PHE A 124 5.89 3.48 5.93
C PHE A 124 6.95 4.54 6.21
N ALA A 125 7.73 4.37 7.29
CA ALA A 125 8.81 5.29 7.65
C ALA A 125 9.80 5.44 6.49
N LEU A 126 10.21 4.33 5.88
CA LEU A 126 11.15 4.34 4.76
C LEU A 126 10.56 4.99 3.49
N ALA A 127 9.28 4.77 3.20
CA ALA A 127 8.59 5.45 2.10
C ALA A 127 8.53 6.97 2.32
N HIS A 128 8.26 7.42 3.55
CA HIS A 128 8.24 8.82 3.94
C HIS A 128 9.63 9.46 3.86
N LEU A 129 10.69 8.78 4.32
CA LEU A 129 12.08 9.21 4.15
C LEU A 129 12.44 9.40 2.68
N GLN A 130 12.12 8.43 1.82
CA GLN A 130 12.37 8.54 0.39
C GLN A 130 11.57 9.67 -0.26
N GLN A 131 10.35 9.96 0.22
CA GLN A 131 9.57 11.11 -0.25
C GLN A 131 10.20 12.45 0.15
N LYS A 132 10.59 12.62 1.42
CA LYS A 132 11.28 13.84 1.89
C LYS A 132 12.65 14.04 1.21
N GLN A 133 13.37 12.96 0.88
CA GLN A 133 14.65 13.02 0.16
C GLN A 133 14.51 13.39 -1.32
N ASN A 134 13.54 12.80 -2.04
CA ASN A 134 13.42 12.93 -3.49
C ASN A 134 12.40 13.99 -3.94
N GLY A 135 11.59 14.53 -3.02
CA GLY A 135 10.52 15.48 -3.32
C GLY A 135 9.32 14.88 -4.05
N VAL A 136 9.24 13.55 -4.18
CA VAL A 136 8.16 12.82 -4.87
C VAL A 136 7.77 11.56 -4.09
N PRO A 137 6.48 11.19 -4.01
CA PRO A 137 6.03 9.98 -3.32
C PRO A 137 6.68 8.70 -3.87
N LEU A 138 7.19 7.85 -2.98
CA LEU A 138 7.95 6.66 -3.38
C LEU A 138 7.12 5.70 -4.25
N THR A 139 7.72 5.24 -5.35
CA THR A 139 7.19 4.14 -6.17
C THR A 139 8.31 3.14 -6.42
N SER A 140 8.39 2.13 -5.56
CA SER A 140 9.44 1.10 -5.58
C SER A 140 8.97 -0.18 -4.89
N ILE A 141 9.74 -1.25 -5.08
CA ILE A 141 9.69 -2.44 -4.23
C ILE A 141 10.76 -2.25 -3.14
N LEU A 142 10.38 -2.45 -1.89
CA LEU A 142 11.26 -2.48 -0.73
C LEU A 142 11.60 -3.95 -0.40
N VAL A 143 12.87 -4.24 -0.17
CA VAL A 143 13.40 -5.59 0.08
C VAL A 143 14.28 -5.54 1.33
N ASP A 144 13.70 -5.97 2.46
CA ASP A 144 14.40 -6.13 3.74
C ASP A 144 14.93 -7.57 3.87
N LEU A 145 16.23 -7.71 4.14
CA LEU A 145 16.93 -8.99 4.20
C LEU A 145 17.41 -9.31 5.63
N ALA A 146 16.59 -9.99 6.43
CA ALA A 146 16.96 -10.48 7.76
C ALA A 146 17.05 -12.03 7.79
N SER A 147 16.70 -12.70 8.89
CA SER A 147 16.45 -14.17 8.86
C SER A 147 15.23 -14.55 8.00
N LEU A 148 14.34 -13.60 7.80
CA LEU A 148 13.25 -13.62 6.82
C LEU A 148 13.48 -12.51 5.82
N LEU A 149 13.11 -12.76 4.56
CA LEU A 149 13.03 -11.74 3.53
C LEU A 149 11.63 -11.12 3.57
N SER A 150 11.55 -9.79 3.68
CA SER A 150 10.31 -9.03 3.55
C SER A 150 10.30 -8.25 2.25
N VAL A 151 9.24 -8.39 1.45
CA VAL A 151 9.05 -7.66 0.19
C VAL A 151 7.78 -6.80 0.30
N THR A 152 7.94 -5.48 0.30
CA THR A 152 6.84 -4.51 0.31
C THR A 152 6.75 -3.80 -1.04
N VAL A 153 5.56 -3.74 -1.64
CA VAL A 153 5.33 -2.96 -2.87
C VAL A 153 4.76 -1.59 -2.51
N VAL A 154 5.40 -0.51 -2.95
CA VAL A 154 5.00 0.88 -2.71
C VAL A 154 4.65 1.55 -4.04
N LYS A 155 3.50 2.22 -4.12
CA LYS A 155 3.06 2.99 -5.29
C LYS A 155 2.54 4.35 -4.86
N ALA A 156 3.14 5.42 -5.41
CA ALA A 156 2.81 6.80 -5.09
C ALA A 156 2.72 7.08 -3.57
N GLY A 157 3.74 6.63 -2.82
CA GLY A 157 3.82 6.75 -1.36
C GLY A 157 2.97 5.74 -0.58
N LYS A 158 1.98 5.11 -1.20
CA LYS A 158 1.09 4.14 -0.54
C LYS A 158 1.69 2.74 -0.52
N ILE A 159 1.65 2.10 0.65
CA ILE A 159 1.97 0.67 0.80
C ILE A 159 0.84 -0.14 0.18
N VAL A 160 1.14 -0.88 -0.90
CA VAL A 160 0.17 -1.79 -1.56
C VAL A 160 0.07 -3.12 -0.80
N GLY A 161 1.15 -3.51 -0.13
CA GLY A 161 1.19 -4.65 0.78
C GLY A 161 2.59 -5.22 0.94
N THR A 162 2.75 -6.06 1.97
CA THR A 162 4.02 -6.71 2.35
C THR A 162 3.87 -8.22 2.34
N LYS A 163 4.91 -8.92 1.90
CA LYS A 163 4.98 -10.39 1.84
C LYS A 163 6.30 -10.88 2.42
N THR A 164 6.23 -11.77 3.40
CA THR A 164 7.41 -12.35 4.05
C THR A 164 7.66 -13.77 3.55
N VAL A 165 8.91 -14.10 3.24
CA VAL A 165 9.35 -15.45 2.84
C VAL A 165 10.62 -15.82 3.58
N GLN A 166 10.91 -17.13 3.67
CA GLN A 166 12.18 -17.60 4.22
C GLN A 166 13.32 -17.25 3.26
N LEU A 167 14.36 -16.59 3.77
CA LEU A 167 15.57 -16.29 2.99
C LEU A 167 16.37 -17.58 2.75
N SER A 168 16.71 -17.86 1.48
CA SER A 168 17.55 -18.97 1.05
C SER A 168 18.92 -18.49 0.52
N SER A 169 19.62 -19.35 -0.22
CA SER A 169 20.85 -18.99 -0.94
C SER A 169 20.61 -18.34 -2.31
N GLU A 170 19.37 -18.30 -2.79
CA GLU A 170 18.98 -17.76 -4.11
C GLU A 170 18.00 -16.59 -3.89
N VAL A 171 18.54 -15.46 -3.43
CA VAL A 171 17.77 -14.31 -2.95
C VAL A 171 16.86 -13.74 -4.03
N ALA A 172 17.33 -13.73 -5.28
CA ALA A 172 16.52 -13.27 -6.40
C ALA A 172 15.26 -14.12 -6.62
N MET A 173 15.34 -15.44 -6.40
CA MET A 173 14.20 -16.35 -6.51
C MET A 173 13.24 -16.23 -5.33
N ASP A 174 13.72 -15.97 -4.12
CA ASP A 174 12.84 -15.71 -2.97
C ASP A 174 12.09 -14.38 -3.13
N VAL A 175 12.74 -13.33 -3.65
CA VAL A 175 12.08 -12.06 -4.01
C VAL A 175 11.07 -12.27 -5.13
N GLU A 176 11.41 -13.02 -6.20
CA GLU A 176 10.45 -13.35 -7.27
C GLU A 176 9.21 -14.05 -6.73
N LYS A 177 9.43 -15.08 -5.89
CA LYS A 177 8.37 -15.86 -5.26
C LYS A 177 7.47 -15.01 -4.36
N ALA A 178 8.02 -14.04 -3.62
CA ALA A 178 7.22 -13.10 -2.83
C ALA A 178 6.39 -12.19 -3.74
N LEU A 179 7.00 -11.63 -4.80
CA LEU A 179 6.32 -10.77 -5.77
C LEU A 179 5.18 -11.48 -6.54
N LEU A 180 5.35 -12.77 -6.86
CA LEU A 180 4.31 -13.60 -7.48
C LEU A 180 3.05 -13.79 -6.62
N THR A 181 3.08 -13.46 -5.32
CA THR A 181 1.88 -13.53 -4.44
C THR A 181 1.02 -12.26 -4.47
N PHE A 182 1.43 -11.22 -5.19
CA PHE A 182 0.62 -10.02 -5.43
C PHE A 182 -0.21 -10.18 -6.72
N THR A 183 -1.39 -10.78 -6.60
CA THR A 183 -2.29 -11.05 -7.75
C THR A 183 -2.90 -9.80 -8.38
N ASP A 184 -3.03 -8.72 -7.59
CA ASP A 184 -3.85 -7.56 -7.93
C ASP A 184 -3.03 -6.40 -8.51
N ILE A 185 -1.78 -6.69 -8.91
CA ILE A 185 -0.81 -5.71 -9.41
C ILE A 185 -0.52 -5.96 -10.89
N GLU A 186 -1.18 -5.20 -11.77
CA GLU A 186 -0.99 -5.31 -13.24
C GLU A 186 0.42 -4.94 -13.72
N VAL A 187 1.10 -4.01 -13.03
CA VAL A 187 2.46 -3.56 -13.35
C VAL A 187 3.22 -3.29 -12.06
N LEU A 188 4.43 -3.85 -11.93
CA LEU A 188 5.32 -3.66 -10.78
C LEU A 188 6.21 -2.40 -10.92
N PRO A 189 6.55 -1.73 -9.80
CA PRO A 189 7.49 -0.59 -9.81
C PRO A 189 8.87 -0.96 -10.38
N SER A 190 9.46 -0.10 -11.19
CA SER A 190 10.76 -0.34 -11.86
C SER A 190 12.00 -0.02 -10.99
N LYS A 191 11.84 0.20 -9.68
CA LYS A 191 12.93 0.41 -8.71
C LYS A 191 12.80 -0.62 -7.59
N ILE A 192 13.90 -1.27 -7.22
CA ILE A 192 14.02 -2.16 -6.06
C ILE A 192 15.04 -1.53 -5.10
N LEU A 193 14.62 -1.28 -3.86
CA LEU A 193 15.47 -0.81 -2.76
C LEU A 193 15.77 -2.00 -1.85
N VAL A 194 17.06 -2.33 -1.70
CA VAL A 194 17.54 -3.44 -0.87
C VAL A 194 18.19 -2.87 0.40
N PHE A 195 17.80 -3.35 1.57
CA PHE A 195 18.33 -2.89 2.85
C PHE A 195 18.29 -4.01 3.90
N SER A 196 18.98 -3.77 5.03
CA SER A 196 18.93 -4.63 6.21
C SER A 196 19.62 -3.94 7.38
N SER A 197 18.98 -3.91 8.55
CA SER A 197 19.65 -3.63 9.82
C SER A 197 20.53 -4.80 10.31
N TYR A 198 20.33 -6.02 9.78
CA TYR A 198 20.99 -7.26 10.22
C TYR A 198 22.21 -7.65 9.40
N LEU A 199 22.17 -7.49 8.07
CA LEU A 199 23.23 -7.92 7.16
C LEU A 199 24.17 -6.77 6.80
N PRO A 200 25.48 -6.98 6.78
CA PRO A 200 26.46 -5.94 6.45
C PRO A 200 26.38 -5.56 4.96
N THR A 201 26.74 -4.31 4.65
CA THR A 201 26.57 -3.69 3.32
C THR A 201 27.29 -4.45 2.20
N ASP A 202 28.44 -5.08 2.47
CA ASP A 202 29.17 -5.89 1.49
C ASP A 202 28.37 -7.13 1.05
N LYS A 203 27.62 -7.74 1.98
CA LYS A 203 26.71 -8.85 1.68
C LYS A 203 25.46 -8.38 0.93
N LEU A 204 24.93 -7.19 1.24
CA LEU A 204 23.82 -6.60 0.49
C LEU A 204 24.20 -6.26 -0.96
N GLU A 205 25.40 -5.72 -1.18
CA GLU A 205 25.94 -5.48 -2.52
C GLU A 205 26.14 -6.78 -3.31
N ALA A 206 26.62 -7.86 -2.67
CA ALA A 206 26.72 -9.18 -3.30
C ALA A 206 25.35 -9.74 -3.75
N TYR A 207 24.30 -9.55 -2.94
CA TYR A 207 22.93 -9.94 -3.33
C TYR A 207 22.34 -9.04 -4.42
N LYS A 208 22.67 -7.73 -4.42
CA LYS A 208 22.31 -6.82 -5.52
C LYS A 208 22.95 -7.26 -6.84
N ASP A 209 24.21 -7.67 -6.84
CA ASP A 209 24.89 -8.20 -8.04
C ASP A 209 24.22 -9.50 -8.56
N GLU A 210 23.87 -10.43 -7.66
CA GLU A 210 23.07 -11.63 -7.99
C GLU A 210 21.75 -11.23 -8.65
N MET A 211 20.95 -10.41 -7.96
CA MET A 211 19.63 -9.95 -8.39
C MET A 211 19.67 -9.12 -9.68
N GLN A 212 20.75 -8.38 -9.96
CA GLN A 212 20.91 -7.62 -11.20
C GLN A 212 21.05 -8.53 -12.43
N SER A 213 21.54 -9.76 -12.25
CA SER A 213 21.62 -10.77 -13.32
C SER A 213 20.33 -11.58 -13.52
N PHE A 214 19.35 -11.44 -12.62
CA PHE A 214 18.14 -12.26 -12.59
C PHE A 214 17.12 -11.89 -13.68
N GLY A 215 16.41 -12.90 -14.19
CA GLY A 215 15.48 -12.78 -15.30
C GLY A 215 14.08 -12.23 -14.93
N TRP A 216 14.01 -11.11 -14.20
CA TRP A 216 12.77 -10.56 -13.62
C TRP A 216 11.56 -10.54 -14.57
N MET A 217 11.75 -10.11 -15.81
CA MET A 217 10.68 -9.96 -16.81
C MET A 217 10.16 -11.29 -17.39
N ASN A 218 10.70 -12.45 -16.98
CA ASN A 218 10.25 -13.76 -17.46
C ASN A 218 8.91 -14.17 -16.84
N ASN A 219 8.71 -13.89 -15.55
CA ASN A 219 7.55 -14.34 -14.77
C ASN A 219 6.77 -13.18 -14.11
N LEU A 220 7.37 -12.00 -13.97
CA LEU A 220 6.78 -10.86 -13.26
C LEU A 220 6.44 -9.70 -14.20
N PRO A 221 5.35 -8.94 -13.91
CA PRO A 221 4.85 -7.86 -14.76
C PRO A 221 5.65 -6.56 -14.58
N PHE A 222 6.96 -6.61 -14.85
CA PHE A 222 7.80 -5.42 -14.97
C PHE A 222 7.73 -4.85 -16.39
N LEU A 223 7.44 -3.56 -16.53
CA LEU A 223 7.46 -2.88 -17.83
C LEU A 223 8.87 -2.74 -18.41
N HIS A 224 9.87 -2.60 -17.51
CA HIS A 224 11.29 -2.45 -17.81
C HIS A 224 12.10 -3.23 -16.78
N MET A 225 13.35 -3.59 -17.10
CA MET A 225 14.29 -4.20 -16.13
C MET A 225 14.38 -3.33 -14.87
N PRO A 226 14.14 -3.86 -13.66
CA PRO A 226 14.15 -3.06 -12.45
C PRO A 226 15.56 -2.54 -12.12
N LYS A 227 15.65 -1.27 -11.70
CA LYS A 227 16.88 -0.70 -11.15
C LYS A 227 17.02 -1.09 -9.68
N LEU A 228 18.14 -1.70 -9.32
CA LEU A 228 18.47 -2.05 -7.93
C LEU A 228 19.37 -1.00 -7.27
N GLU A 229 19.12 -0.74 -5.99
CA GLU A 229 19.83 0.23 -5.18
C GLU A 229 19.90 -0.29 -3.74
N VAL A 230 21.11 -0.33 -3.16
CA VAL A 230 21.31 -0.73 -1.75
C VAL A 230 21.30 0.53 -0.89
N LEU A 231 20.56 0.49 0.22
CA LEU A 231 20.50 1.59 1.19
C LEU A 231 21.46 1.34 2.37
N PRO A 232 21.86 2.39 3.12
CA PRO A 232 22.66 2.24 4.34
C PRO A 232 21.96 1.38 5.41
N GLN A 233 22.73 0.69 6.25
CA GLN A 233 22.17 -0.07 7.39
C GLN A 233 21.40 0.81 8.39
N THR A 234 21.76 2.10 8.49
CA THR A 234 21.10 3.09 9.36
C THR A 234 19.78 3.62 8.81
N VAL A 235 19.40 3.28 7.57
CA VAL A 235 18.29 3.93 6.87
C VAL A 235 16.94 3.76 7.58
N GLU A 236 16.72 2.63 8.26
CA GLU A 236 15.47 2.37 8.97
C GLU A 236 15.33 3.22 10.25
N ILE A 237 16.42 3.38 11.01
CA ILE A 237 16.40 4.21 12.22
C ILE A 237 16.36 5.71 11.87
N GLU A 238 17.02 6.12 10.78
CA GLU A 238 16.88 7.48 10.21
C GLU A 238 15.44 7.77 9.78
N ALA A 239 14.81 6.83 9.08
CA ALA A 239 13.44 6.93 8.62
C ALA A 239 12.44 7.04 9.78
N LEU A 240 12.66 6.28 10.85
CA LEU A 240 11.84 6.34 12.06
C LEU A 240 11.98 7.71 12.76
N CYS A 241 13.21 8.18 12.97
CA CYS A 241 13.47 9.49 13.60
C CYS A 241 12.87 10.65 12.76
N LEU A 242 12.98 10.59 11.43
CA LEU A 242 12.36 11.57 10.54
C LEU A 242 10.83 11.57 10.59
N SER A 243 10.22 10.39 10.73
CA SER A 243 8.76 10.27 10.85
C SER A 243 8.29 10.93 12.14
N GLY A 244 8.95 10.67 13.27
CA GLY A 244 8.69 11.39 14.52
C GLY A 244 8.94 12.89 14.43
N ALA A 245 10.05 13.31 13.81
CA ALA A 245 10.40 14.72 13.69
C ALA A 245 9.44 15.52 12.81
N SER A 246 8.86 14.90 11.77
CA SER A 246 7.90 15.57 10.88
C SER A 246 6.51 15.73 11.51
N GLU A 247 6.13 14.84 12.45
CA GLU A 247 4.93 15.00 13.27
C GLU A 247 5.08 16.11 14.32
N LEU A 248 6.28 16.25 14.90
CA LEU A 248 6.57 17.32 15.88
C LEU A 248 6.76 18.69 15.21
N ASP A 249 7.26 18.73 13.98
CA ASP A 249 7.47 19.93 13.18
C ASP A 249 7.19 19.65 11.70
N PRO A 250 5.99 19.96 11.19
CA PRO A 250 5.68 19.80 9.75
C PRO A 250 6.59 20.60 8.82
N THR A 251 7.22 21.68 9.32
CA THR A 251 8.14 22.55 8.57
C THR A 251 9.58 22.01 8.50
N LEU A 252 9.82 20.82 9.07
CA LEU A 252 11.11 20.15 9.12
C LEU A 252 11.73 19.93 7.74
N ASN A 253 12.94 20.46 7.56
CA ASN A 253 13.75 20.27 6.36
C ASN A 253 14.72 19.10 6.57
N TYR A 254 14.43 17.93 5.99
CA TYR A 254 15.32 16.78 6.07
C TYR A 254 16.69 17.11 5.45
N HIS A 255 17.74 16.85 6.22
CA HIS A 255 19.13 16.82 5.78
C HIS A 255 19.72 15.52 6.31
N PRO A 256 20.51 14.76 5.52
CA PRO A 256 21.26 13.63 6.05
C PRO A 256 22.19 14.10 7.17
N SER A 257 22.00 13.56 8.37
CA SER A 257 22.86 13.79 9.54
C SER A 257 23.87 12.64 9.65
N GLU A 258 25.16 12.94 9.73
CA GLU A 258 26.16 11.97 10.18
C GLU A 258 26.09 11.86 11.71
N PHE A 259 25.91 10.65 12.23
CA PHE A 259 25.85 10.36 13.66
C PHE A 259 26.63 9.09 14.00
N GLU A 260 26.94 8.93 15.28
CA GLU A 260 27.60 7.72 15.78
C GLU A 260 26.60 6.55 15.82
N HIS A 261 26.93 5.45 15.16
CA HIS A 261 26.15 4.21 15.14
C HIS A 261 26.96 3.05 15.73
N ILE A 262 26.50 2.50 16.86
CA ILE A 262 27.22 1.52 17.68
C ILE A 262 26.58 0.14 17.51
N ILE A 263 27.39 -0.89 17.23
CA ILE A 263 26.91 -2.28 17.14
C ILE A 263 27.35 -3.03 18.41
N LEU A 264 26.37 -3.37 19.25
CA LEU A 264 26.59 -4.07 20.52
C LEU A 264 26.70 -5.60 20.34
N PRO A 265 27.45 -6.29 21.22
CA PRO A 265 27.52 -7.75 21.19
C PRO A 265 26.22 -8.39 21.69
N THR A 266 25.72 -9.33 20.89
CA THR A 266 24.54 -10.20 21.10
C THR A 266 24.49 -10.79 22.52
N ILE A 267 23.31 -10.83 23.13
CA ILE A 267 23.10 -11.47 24.43
C ILE A 267 23.27 -13.00 24.28
N LYS A 268 23.95 -13.65 25.22
CA LYS A 268 24.02 -15.12 25.25
C LYS A 268 22.72 -15.68 25.83
N ALA A 269 21.85 -16.17 24.96
CA ALA A 269 20.57 -16.78 25.33
C ALA A 269 20.70 -17.78 26.50
N LYS A 270 19.76 -17.70 27.45
CA LYS A 270 19.64 -18.67 28.54
C LYS A 270 19.18 -20.00 27.96
N SER A 271 19.90 -21.08 28.25
CA SER A 271 19.61 -22.42 27.70
C SER A 271 18.24 -22.91 28.15
N GLY A 272 17.26 -22.91 27.23
CA GLY A 272 15.93 -23.49 27.46
C GLY A 272 14.73 -22.67 26.98
N SER A 273 14.89 -21.38 26.68
CA SER A 273 13.79 -20.55 26.18
C SER A 273 13.42 -20.93 24.73
N PRO A 274 12.12 -20.99 24.37
CA PRO A 274 11.71 -21.27 23.00
C PRO A 274 12.11 -20.12 22.07
N SER A 275 12.55 -20.47 20.86
CA SER A 275 12.72 -19.49 19.77
C SER A 275 11.38 -18.80 19.47
N LEU A 276 11.44 -17.54 19.04
CA LEU A 276 10.29 -16.84 18.46
C LEU A 276 9.58 -17.75 17.44
N PRO A 277 8.23 -17.82 17.45
CA PRO A 277 7.52 -18.62 16.47
C PRO A 277 7.88 -18.13 15.06
N MET A 278 8.36 -19.03 14.21
CA MET A 278 8.40 -18.78 12.77
C MET A 278 6.98 -18.39 12.32
N PRO A 279 6.81 -17.50 11.33
CA PRO A 279 5.53 -17.36 10.68
C PRO A 279 5.16 -18.72 10.07
N ALA A 280 4.23 -19.41 10.73
CA ALA A 280 3.53 -20.53 10.14
C ALA A 280 2.86 -20.04 8.84
N LYS A 281 2.51 -20.97 7.95
CA LYS A 281 1.70 -20.66 6.77
C LYS A 281 0.52 -19.78 7.19
N ILE A 282 0.18 -18.81 6.33
CA ILE A 282 -1.07 -18.07 6.43
C ILE A 282 -2.23 -19.08 6.23
N ASP A 283 -2.70 -19.64 7.34
CA ASP A 283 -4.02 -20.22 7.48
C ASP A 283 -4.92 -19.12 8.07
N SER A 284 -6.02 -18.85 7.38
CA SER A 284 -6.85 -17.65 7.59
C SER A 284 -7.79 -17.77 8.80
N SER A 285 -7.25 -17.92 10.01
CA SER A 285 -8.04 -17.75 11.24
C SER A 285 -7.17 -17.51 12.47
N ASP A 286 -7.12 -16.26 12.93
CA ASP A 286 -7.30 -15.97 14.36
C ASP A 286 -7.94 -14.58 14.53
N ASN A 287 -8.70 -14.41 15.61
CA ASN A 287 -9.45 -13.20 15.94
C ASN A 287 -8.78 -12.47 17.12
N LEU A 288 -8.58 -11.17 16.99
CA LEU A 288 -8.37 -10.28 18.13
C LEU A 288 -9.30 -9.07 18.03
N THR A 289 -10.41 -9.15 18.78
CA THR A 289 -11.30 -8.04 19.07
C THR A 289 -10.75 -7.19 20.21
N SER A 290 -10.06 -6.08 19.90
CA SER A 290 -9.79 -5.00 20.88
C SER A 290 -9.43 -3.61 20.31
N SER A 291 -9.73 -3.31 19.04
CA SER A 291 -9.52 -1.97 18.45
C SER A 291 -10.47 -0.88 18.99
N ASN A 292 -10.12 -0.37 20.18
CA ASN A 292 -10.15 1.06 20.58
C ASN A 292 -10.00 1.28 22.09
N LYS A 293 -9.92 0.22 22.92
CA LYS A 293 -9.72 0.38 24.37
C LYS A 293 -8.25 0.41 24.80
N GLY A 294 -7.37 -0.31 24.10
CA GLY A 294 -5.97 -0.45 24.46
C GLY A 294 -5.09 0.78 24.20
N LEU A 295 -5.33 1.53 23.12
CA LEU A 295 -4.53 2.73 22.77
C LEU A 295 -4.68 3.84 23.82
N ALA A 296 -5.92 4.13 24.22
CA ALA A 296 -6.21 5.18 25.20
C ALA A 296 -5.68 4.87 26.61
N GLU A 297 -5.53 3.59 26.99
CA GLU A 297 -4.91 3.18 28.25
C GLU A 297 -3.37 3.33 28.27
N MET A 298 -2.72 3.57 27.12
CA MET A 298 -1.27 3.69 27.01
C MET A 298 -0.74 5.12 26.95
N GLY A 299 -1.58 6.09 26.62
CA GLY A 299 -1.13 7.44 26.29
C GLY A 299 -0.52 7.59 24.88
N PHE A 300 -0.61 6.56 24.03
CA PHE A 300 -0.39 6.73 22.59
C PHE A 300 -1.32 7.83 22.07
N VAL A 301 -0.77 8.80 21.35
CA VAL A 301 -1.60 9.78 20.64
C VAL A 301 -2.39 9.05 19.56
N ALA A 302 -3.70 9.20 19.57
CA ALA A 302 -4.56 8.69 18.49
C ALA A 302 -4.40 9.60 17.26
N GLY A 303 -3.35 9.33 16.49
CA GLY A 303 -3.04 9.97 15.22
C GLY A 303 -2.25 9.00 14.37
N ASP A 304 -2.85 8.55 13.27
CA ASP A 304 -2.09 8.00 12.17
C ASP A 304 -1.16 9.11 11.64
N VAL A 305 0.10 8.77 11.39
CA VAL A 305 1.14 9.64 10.78
C VAL A 305 0.83 9.84 9.27
N LYS A 306 -0.44 10.10 8.92
CA LYS A 306 -1.01 9.94 7.57
C LYS A 306 -1.84 11.14 7.10
N GLU A 307 -1.55 12.35 7.57
CA GLU A 307 -2.00 13.58 6.92
C GLU A 307 -0.80 14.50 6.62
N LEU A 308 -0.38 14.47 5.35
CA LEU A 308 0.43 15.53 4.74
C LEU A 308 -0.35 16.11 3.56
N ASP A 309 -0.25 17.43 3.44
CA ASP A 309 -0.81 18.30 2.40
C ASP A 309 -2.33 18.59 2.46
N ASP A 310 -2.72 19.49 3.36
CA ASP A 310 -3.64 20.61 3.07
C ASP A 310 -3.51 21.73 4.13
N GLU A 311 -2.65 22.73 3.90
CA GLU A 311 -2.60 23.96 4.70
C GLU A 311 -3.67 24.97 4.23
N ASN A 312 -4.47 25.51 5.16
CA ASN A 312 -4.89 26.93 5.14
C ASN A 312 -5.41 27.38 6.53
N GLU A 313 -5.17 28.66 6.83
CA GLU A 313 -5.29 29.26 8.17
C GLU A 313 -6.70 29.76 8.56
N GLU A 314 -6.95 29.81 9.89
CA GLU A 314 -7.90 30.66 10.64
C GLU A 314 -9.43 30.52 10.35
N VAL A 315 -10.36 30.61 11.31
CA VAL A 315 -10.54 31.60 12.39
C VAL A 315 -11.40 31.00 13.54
N GLU A 316 -11.15 31.39 14.80
CA GLU A 316 -11.99 31.06 15.96
C GLU A 316 -13.43 31.58 15.85
N THR A 317 -14.43 30.80 16.29
CA THR A 317 -15.61 31.37 16.99
C THR A 317 -16.10 30.48 18.12
N ASP A 318 -16.02 31.02 19.33
CA ASP A 318 -16.65 30.51 20.55
C ASP A 318 -18.19 30.62 20.49
N GLN A 319 -18.93 29.54 20.78
CA GLN A 319 -20.09 29.60 21.69
C GLN A 319 -20.77 28.27 22.06
N SER A 320 -20.76 28.02 23.38
CA SER A 320 -21.86 27.52 24.23
C SER A 320 -22.53 26.15 24.00
N MET A 321 -22.47 25.35 25.07
CA MET A 321 -23.32 24.20 25.40
C MET A 321 -24.82 24.55 25.40
N VAL A 322 -25.69 23.66 24.88
CA VAL A 322 -26.99 23.31 25.50
C VAL A 322 -27.37 21.85 25.19
N THR A 323 -27.67 21.09 26.24
CA THR A 323 -28.58 19.92 26.28
C THR A 323 -29.33 19.98 27.63
N PRO A 324 -30.37 19.16 27.92
CA PRO A 324 -31.21 18.28 27.10
C PRO A 324 -32.72 18.60 27.27
N GLU A 325 -33.60 17.58 27.10
CA GLU A 325 -35.04 17.44 27.47
C GLU A 325 -36.08 17.49 26.33
N THR A 326 -37.20 16.72 26.29
CA THR A 326 -37.64 15.41 26.87
C THR A 326 -38.93 14.97 26.12
N ALA A 327 -39.29 13.67 26.15
CA ALA A 327 -40.65 13.11 25.87
C ALA A 327 -41.15 13.14 24.40
N GLU A 328 -42.08 12.28 23.94
CA GLU A 328 -42.56 10.97 24.43
C GLU A 328 -43.15 10.17 23.24
N ASN A 329 -43.06 8.84 23.33
CA ASN A 329 -44.08 7.84 22.98
C ASN A 329 -45.08 8.10 21.81
N LEU A 330 -45.08 7.22 20.80
CA LEU A 330 -46.31 6.73 20.16
C LEU A 330 -46.10 5.33 19.57
N GLN A 331 -46.83 4.35 20.09
CA GLN A 331 -47.03 3.04 19.45
C GLN A 331 -48.25 3.10 18.52
N ALA A 332 -48.19 2.43 17.38
CA ALA A 332 -49.37 1.95 16.66
C ALA A 332 -48.99 0.69 15.86
N GLU A 333 -49.67 -0.42 16.16
CA GLU A 333 -49.67 -1.62 15.32
C GLU A 333 -50.68 -1.40 14.18
N GLU A 334 -50.35 -1.79 12.96
CA GLU A 334 -51.37 -2.31 12.03
C GLU A 334 -50.85 -3.57 11.33
N MET A 335 -51.72 -4.57 11.30
CA MET A 335 -51.52 -5.87 10.67
C MET A 335 -51.73 -5.77 9.15
N PHE A 336 -51.01 -6.59 8.38
CA PHE A 336 -51.53 -7.06 7.10
C PHE A 336 -51.12 -8.52 6.87
N ASP A 337 -52.12 -9.42 6.91
CA ASP A 337 -52.00 -10.76 6.35
C ASP A 337 -51.74 -10.68 4.83
N HIS A 338 -50.99 -11.63 4.29
CA HIS A 338 -51.43 -12.41 3.12
C HIS A 338 -50.62 -13.72 3.04
N GLU A 339 -51.34 -14.84 3.12
CA GLU A 339 -50.89 -16.11 2.55
C GLU A 339 -50.87 -15.97 1.01
N ASP A 340 -49.92 -16.63 0.33
CA ASP A 340 -50.23 -17.40 -0.89
C ASP A 340 -49.06 -18.30 -1.34
N ASP A 341 -49.31 -19.59 -1.18
CA ASP A 341 -48.96 -20.75 -2.01
C ASP A 341 -47.63 -20.86 -2.79
N TYR A 342 -46.88 -21.94 -2.49
CA TYR A 342 -45.76 -22.45 -3.28
C TYR A 342 -46.23 -23.54 -4.27
N PRO A 343 -46.05 -23.39 -5.60
CA PRO A 343 -46.17 -24.52 -6.51
C PRO A 343 -44.84 -25.30 -6.63
N THR A 344 -44.85 -26.55 -6.17
CA THR A 344 -43.72 -27.50 -6.31
C THR A 344 -43.76 -28.29 -7.62
N ALA A 345 -42.56 -28.56 -8.19
CA ALA A 345 -42.26 -29.66 -9.11
C ALA A 345 -42.83 -29.58 -10.57
N PRO A 346 -42.31 -30.35 -11.56
CA PRO A 346 -41.56 -31.61 -11.41
C PRO A 346 -40.21 -31.76 -12.13
N VAL A 347 -39.48 -32.77 -11.69
CA VAL A 347 -38.28 -33.36 -12.32
C VAL A 347 -38.66 -34.10 -13.62
N SER A 348 -37.82 -33.98 -14.66
CA SER A 348 -37.86 -34.87 -15.84
C SER A 348 -36.48 -35.43 -16.19
N VAL A 349 -36.37 -36.77 -16.24
CA VAL A 349 -35.13 -37.52 -16.53
C VAL A 349 -34.99 -37.77 -18.05
N GLY A 350 -33.82 -37.48 -18.64
CA GLY A 350 -33.66 -37.43 -20.11
C GLY A 350 -32.29 -37.82 -20.70
N ARG A 351 -31.81 -39.04 -20.41
CA ARG A 351 -30.87 -39.92 -21.16
C ARG A 351 -29.87 -39.37 -22.22
N ARG A 352 -28.59 -39.76 -22.02
CA ARG A 352 -27.39 -39.68 -22.91
C ARG A 352 -27.57 -39.99 -24.41
N GLN A 353 -26.90 -39.19 -25.26
CA GLN A 353 -26.03 -39.60 -26.41
C GLN A 353 -24.91 -38.53 -26.53
N SER A 354 -23.61 -38.84 -26.50
CA SER A 354 -22.77 -39.51 -27.52
C SER A 354 -22.50 -38.66 -28.77
N GLY A 355 -21.50 -37.77 -28.70
CA GLY A 355 -20.92 -37.07 -29.86
C GLY A 355 -19.42 -36.87 -29.64
N GLY A 356 -18.59 -37.65 -30.35
CA GLY A 356 -17.13 -37.56 -30.27
C GLY A 356 -16.54 -36.70 -31.38
N LEU A 357 -15.38 -36.08 -31.11
CA LEU A 357 -14.55 -35.40 -32.10
C LEU A 357 -13.15 -36.04 -32.15
N PRO A 358 -12.59 -36.31 -33.35
CA PRO A 358 -11.39 -37.13 -33.49
C PRO A 358 -10.08 -36.34 -33.43
N ARG A 359 -9.01 -37.03 -33.03
CA ARG A 359 -7.61 -36.59 -33.22
C ARG A 359 -7.15 -36.88 -34.66
N PRO A 360 -6.26 -36.06 -35.26
CA PRO A 360 -5.29 -36.52 -36.25
C PRO A 360 -3.91 -36.84 -35.60
N PRO A 361 -3.05 -37.65 -36.25
CA PRO A 361 -1.88 -38.25 -35.62
C PRO A 361 -0.52 -37.60 -35.97
N PHE A 362 0.52 -38.06 -35.29
CA PHE A 362 1.94 -37.85 -35.64
C PHE A 362 2.31 -38.42 -37.02
N SER A 363 3.29 -37.80 -37.68
CA SER A 363 4.22 -38.51 -38.59
C SER A 363 5.62 -37.90 -38.51
N SER A 364 6.65 -38.74 -38.54
CA SER A 364 8.05 -38.39 -38.30
C SER A 364 8.93 -38.40 -39.57
N ALA A 365 10.08 -37.72 -39.46
CA ALA A 365 11.33 -37.93 -40.19
C ALA A 365 11.46 -37.51 -41.67
N SER A 366 12.43 -36.61 -41.93
CA SER A 366 13.63 -36.98 -42.71
C SER A 366 14.83 -36.08 -42.36
N ARG A 367 16.03 -36.47 -42.81
CA ARG A 367 17.36 -35.96 -42.40
C ARG A 367 18.06 -35.15 -43.51
N ASN A 368 19.05 -34.35 -43.08
CA ASN A 368 20.20 -33.81 -43.86
C ASN A 368 19.84 -32.75 -44.93
N SER A 369 20.68 -31.77 -45.30
CA SER A 369 22.09 -31.43 -44.93
C SER A 369 22.38 -29.93 -45.18
N ALA A 370 23.39 -29.39 -44.50
CA ALA A 370 24.01 -28.06 -44.79
C ALA A 370 24.93 -28.14 -46.06
N PRO A 371 25.69 -27.09 -46.48
CA PRO A 371 25.86 -25.74 -45.92
C PRO A 371 25.94 -24.56 -46.94
N ASN A 372 26.16 -23.34 -46.41
CA ASN A 372 26.82 -22.15 -47.01
C ASN A 372 26.29 -21.51 -48.32
N ILE A 373 26.29 -20.17 -48.35
CA ILE A 373 26.80 -19.34 -49.48
C ILE A 373 27.12 -17.91 -48.98
N LEU A 374 28.14 -17.31 -49.59
CA LEU A 374 28.71 -15.98 -49.30
C LEU A 374 28.35 -14.99 -50.43
N GLU A 375 28.26 -13.69 -50.12
CA GLU A 375 28.45 -12.51 -50.99
C GLU A 375 27.98 -12.46 -52.47
N LYS A 376 27.16 -11.43 -52.81
CA LYS A 376 27.37 -10.45 -53.92
C LYS A 376 26.28 -9.37 -53.90
N ILE A 377 26.60 -8.07 -53.78
CA ILE A 377 26.96 -7.10 -54.85
C ILE A 377 25.86 -6.86 -55.92
N ILE A 378 25.14 -5.76 -55.71
CA ILE A 378 24.72 -4.69 -56.66
C ILE A 378 24.63 -5.05 -58.16
N SER A 379 23.43 -4.89 -58.74
CA SER A 379 23.24 -4.19 -60.02
C SER A 379 21.79 -3.67 -60.18
N LEU A 380 21.63 -2.41 -60.60
CA LEU A 380 20.39 -1.89 -61.18
C LEU A 380 20.55 -1.84 -62.71
N PRO A 381 19.49 -2.11 -63.50
CA PRO A 381 19.55 -1.98 -64.95
C PRO A 381 19.35 -0.53 -65.40
N THR A 382 20.36 0.05 -66.02
CA THR A 382 20.17 1.15 -66.98
C THR A 382 19.77 0.59 -68.34
N MET A 383 18.77 1.18 -68.99
CA MET A 383 18.54 0.97 -70.42
C MET A 383 18.29 2.31 -71.14
N LEU A 384 18.74 2.39 -72.38
CA LEU A 384 19.16 3.61 -73.08
C LEU A 384 18.12 4.19 -74.04
N LEU A 385 18.36 5.46 -74.42
CA LEU A 385 17.81 6.09 -75.63
C LEU A 385 18.27 5.36 -76.91
N GLY A 386 17.37 5.25 -77.90
CA GLY A 386 17.70 5.43 -79.33
C GLY A 386 17.20 6.82 -79.79
N ILE A 387 17.25 7.29 -81.05
CA ILE A 387 17.35 6.70 -82.41
C ILE A 387 17.86 7.83 -83.34
N PHE A 388 18.70 7.70 -84.39
CA PHE A 388 19.53 6.61 -84.95
C PHE A 388 20.53 7.16 -86.00
N HIS A 389 21.50 6.32 -86.39
CA HIS A 389 22.17 6.18 -87.72
C HIS A 389 22.36 7.38 -88.67
N ARG A 390 23.62 7.56 -89.12
CA ARG A 390 23.91 7.65 -90.56
C ARG A 390 25.21 6.91 -90.89
N ASP A 391 25.19 6.22 -92.02
CA ASP A 391 26.22 5.32 -92.54
C ASP A 391 27.46 6.04 -93.12
N GLU A 392 28.58 5.32 -93.18
CA GLU A 392 29.90 5.78 -93.60
C GLU A 392 30.43 4.86 -94.72
N SER A 393 30.75 5.39 -95.89
CA SER A 393 31.71 4.73 -96.79
C SER A 393 32.33 5.68 -97.82
N SER A 394 33.49 5.24 -98.32
CA SER A 394 34.53 6.04 -98.97
C SER A 394 34.38 6.17 -100.50
N GLY A 395 34.92 7.27 -101.04
CA GLY A 395 35.12 7.45 -102.49
C GLY A 395 35.99 8.66 -102.81
N GLN A 396 37.08 8.47 -103.56
CA GLN A 396 37.99 9.54 -103.99
C GLN A 396 37.39 10.41 -105.11
N ALA A 397 37.66 11.73 -105.10
CA ALA A 397 37.73 12.52 -106.33
C ALA A 397 38.64 13.76 -106.16
N ARG A 398 39.37 14.12 -107.23
CA ARG A 398 40.19 15.33 -107.35
C ARG A 398 39.33 16.54 -107.75
N GLY A 399 39.72 17.77 -107.41
CA GLY A 399 39.30 18.95 -108.20
C GLY A 399 39.17 20.30 -107.50
N MET A 400 40.29 21.03 -107.41
CA MET A 400 40.44 22.47 -107.75
C MET A 400 39.24 23.45 -107.62
N GLY A 401 39.36 24.48 -106.77
CA GLY A 401 38.48 25.66 -106.81
C GLY A 401 38.70 26.68 -105.67
N ARG A 402 39.07 27.92 -106.00
CA ARG A 402 39.24 29.04 -105.03
C ARG A 402 37.87 29.66 -104.67
N SER A 403 37.67 30.09 -103.42
CA SER A 403 37.32 31.50 -103.08
C SER A 403 36.94 31.71 -101.60
N GLY A 404 37.70 32.59 -100.91
CA GLY A 404 37.21 33.74 -100.13
C GLY A 404 36.19 33.66 -98.98
N ILE A 405 36.67 34.10 -97.80
CA ILE A 405 35.99 35.01 -96.82
C ILE A 405 35.00 34.41 -95.80
N GLY A 406 35.20 34.72 -94.50
CA GLY A 406 34.10 34.82 -93.51
C GLY A 406 34.36 34.23 -92.11
N SER A 407 35.09 34.92 -91.23
CA SER A 407 35.36 34.45 -89.86
C SER A 407 34.28 34.87 -88.84
N GLY A 408 33.88 33.94 -87.95
CA GLY A 408 33.51 34.21 -86.56
C GLY A 408 32.07 34.60 -86.19
N LEU A 409 31.24 33.63 -85.74
CA LEU A 409 30.02 33.92 -84.95
C LEU A 409 29.40 32.74 -84.15
N ILE A 410 30.14 31.66 -83.85
CA ILE A 410 29.58 30.43 -83.25
C ILE A 410 29.82 30.29 -81.74
N LEU A 411 30.87 30.91 -81.18
CA LEU A 411 31.25 30.73 -79.77
C LEU A 411 30.29 31.39 -78.76
N ASN A 412 29.54 32.43 -79.18
CA ASN A 412 28.73 33.25 -78.26
C ASN A 412 27.38 32.59 -77.85
N LYS A 413 26.86 31.64 -78.66
CA LYS A 413 25.57 30.99 -78.37
C LYS A 413 25.66 29.94 -77.26
N PHE A 414 26.74 29.17 -77.21
CA PHE A 414 26.97 28.19 -76.14
C PHE A 414 27.16 28.83 -74.77
N PHE A 415 27.79 30.01 -74.71
CA PHE A 415 27.95 30.78 -73.47
C PHE A 415 26.60 31.26 -72.92
N LEU A 416 25.72 31.80 -73.76
CA LEU A 416 24.37 32.20 -73.37
C LEU A 416 23.50 31.01 -72.94
N ILE A 417 23.60 29.86 -73.62
CA ILE A 417 22.92 28.62 -73.20
C ILE A 417 23.44 28.14 -71.84
N GLY A 418 24.76 28.18 -71.61
CA GLY A 418 25.35 27.85 -70.31
C GLY A 418 24.83 28.73 -69.17
N ILE A 419 24.74 30.04 -69.38
CA ILE A 419 24.15 30.99 -68.42
C ILE A 419 22.66 30.70 -68.19
N PHE A 420 21.89 30.40 -69.25
CA PHE A 420 20.48 30.07 -69.11
C PHE A 420 20.25 28.75 -68.34
N VAL A 421 21.06 27.71 -68.60
CA VAL A 421 21.01 26.44 -67.86
C VAL A 421 21.43 26.62 -66.40
N LEU A 422 22.46 27.42 -66.12
CA LEU A 422 22.84 27.78 -64.75
C LEU A 422 21.73 28.57 -64.03
N GLY A 423 21.10 29.54 -64.71
CA GLY A 423 19.97 30.30 -64.18
C GLY A 423 18.74 29.42 -63.90
N ALA A 424 18.43 28.49 -64.81
CA ALA A 424 17.36 27.51 -64.62
C ALA A 424 17.67 26.54 -63.47
N ALA A 425 18.91 26.06 -63.35
CA ALA A 425 19.34 25.19 -62.25
C ALA A 425 19.30 25.92 -60.89
N ALA A 426 19.76 27.17 -60.83
CA ALA A 426 19.68 27.99 -59.63
C ALA A 426 18.22 28.32 -59.24
N SER A 427 17.39 28.69 -60.21
CA SER A 427 15.95 28.95 -60.00
C SER A 427 15.21 27.69 -59.51
N SER A 428 15.50 26.55 -60.13
CA SER A 428 14.99 25.22 -59.72
C SER A 428 15.40 24.88 -58.28
N TYR A 429 16.67 25.09 -57.91
CA TYR A 429 17.19 24.89 -56.56
C TYR A 429 16.55 25.82 -55.51
N ILE A 430 16.14 27.02 -55.89
CA ILE A 430 15.48 27.98 -54.97
C ILE A 430 13.98 27.68 -54.81
N LEU A 431 13.28 27.29 -55.89
CA LEU A 431 11.81 27.22 -55.94
C LEU A 431 11.22 25.85 -55.60
N LEU A 432 11.90 24.75 -55.95
CA LEU A 432 11.34 23.39 -55.86
C LEU A 432 11.50 22.69 -54.51
N PRO A 433 12.61 22.81 -53.75
CA PRO A 433 12.81 22.03 -52.53
C PRO A 433 11.73 22.33 -51.48
N LYS A 434 11.24 21.26 -50.83
CA LYS A 434 10.36 21.32 -49.65
C LYS A 434 11.04 20.65 -48.47
N ALA A 435 10.71 21.07 -47.25
CA ALA A 435 11.14 20.42 -46.02
C ALA A 435 9.99 20.26 -45.03
N LYS A 436 9.94 19.11 -44.36
CA LYS A 436 9.18 18.87 -43.14
C LYS A 436 10.19 18.81 -41.99
N ILE A 437 10.00 19.67 -41.00
CA ILE A 437 10.81 19.73 -39.78
C ILE A 437 9.91 19.22 -38.65
N THR A 438 10.27 18.08 -38.09
CA THR A 438 9.59 17.51 -36.93
C THR A 438 10.41 17.84 -35.69
N ILE A 439 9.82 18.55 -34.74
CA ILE A 439 10.45 18.98 -33.49
C ILE A 439 9.97 18.05 -32.38
N PHE A 440 10.91 17.45 -31.65
CA PHE A 440 10.63 16.60 -30.51
C PHE A 440 10.76 17.41 -29.22
N ILE A 441 9.69 17.48 -28.45
CA ILE A 441 9.63 18.18 -27.17
C ILE A 441 9.45 17.20 -26.01
N ASP A 442 10.02 17.57 -24.87
CA ASP A 442 9.74 16.95 -23.58
C ASP A 442 8.46 17.59 -23.01
N GLN A 443 7.44 16.78 -22.68
CA GLN A 443 6.17 17.31 -22.18
C GLN A 443 6.28 17.64 -20.69
N LYS A 444 6.13 18.92 -20.34
CA LYS A 444 6.03 19.31 -18.94
C LYS A 444 4.67 18.85 -18.39
N VAL A 445 4.70 18.04 -17.34
CA VAL A 445 3.49 17.63 -16.62
C VAL A 445 3.12 18.70 -15.59
N LEU A 446 1.85 19.06 -15.52
CA LEU A 446 1.24 19.84 -14.45
C LEU A 446 0.22 18.95 -13.73
N GLU A 447 0.51 18.62 -12.49
CA GLU A 447 -0.39 17.92 -11.57
C GLU A 447 -0.97 18.92 -10.59
N ASN A 448 -2.29 18.85 -10.39
CA ASN A 448 -3.01 19.68 -9.43
C ASN A 448 -4.32 18.96 -9.06
N GLN A 449 -4.89 19.31 -7.91
CA GLN A 449 -6.11 18.72 -7.37
C GLN A 449 -7.19 19.80 -7.17
N ALA A 450 -8.44 19.44 -7.45
CA ALA A 450 -9.57 20.33 -7.24
C ALA A 450 -10.76 19.57 -6.67
N GLU A 451 -11.34 20.10 -5.58
CA GLU A 451 -12.66 19.68 -5.14
C GLU A 451 -13.71 20.13 -6.16
N VAL A 452 -14.54 19.17 -6.58
CA VAL A 452 -15.71 19.39 -7.45
C VAL A 452 -16.92 18.78 -6.77
N VAL A 453 -18.04 19.49 -6.79
CA VAL A 453 -19.30 19.04 -6.18
C VAL A 453 -20.31 18.68 -7.27
N ALA A 454 -20.64 17.39 -7.40
CA ALA A 454 -21.81 16.96 -8.16
C ALA A 454 -23.08 17.18 -7.31
N ASP A 455 -23.85 18.20 -7.65
CA ASP A 455 -25.04 18.66 -6.92
C ASP A 455 -26.31 18.31 -7.70
N PRO A 456 -27.19 17.41 -7.20
CA PRO A 456 -28.43 17.07 -7.89
C PRO A 456 -29.45 18.21 -8.03
N SER A 457 -29.24 19.34 -7.35
CA SER A 457 -30.15 20.49 -7.40
C SER A 457 -29.88 21.46 -8.56
N ILE A 458 -28.74 21.32 -9.27
CA ILE A 458 -28.38 22.18 -10.41
C ILE A 458 -28.47 21.42 -11.73
N THR A 459 -28.89 22.12 -12.79
CA THR A 459 -29.06 21.55 -14.14
C THR A 459 -28.03 22.07 -15.15
N GLN A 460 -27.09 22.91 -14.71
CA GLN A 460 -25.98 23.46 -15.50
C GLN A 460 -24.74 23.56 -14.60
N VAL A 461 -23.55 23.55 -15.20
CA VAL A 461 -22.28 23.71 -14.49
C VAL A 461 -22.16 25.11 -13.88
N ASP A 462 -21.85 25.18 -12.59
CA ASP A 462 -21.51 26.40 -11.86
C ASP A 462 -19.99 26.50 -11.73
N GLU A 463 -19.39 27.28 -12.62
CA GLU A 463 -17.94 27.44 -12.73
C GLU A 463 -17.34 28.19 -11.52
N ALA A 464 -18.09 29.13 -10.93
CA ALA A 464 -17.63 29.91 -9.79
C ALA A 464 -17.73 29.12 -8.48
N GLY A 465 -18.81 28.33 -8.33
CA GLY A 465 -19.03 27.44 -7.19
C GLY A 465 -18.34 26.09 -7.27
N LYS A 466 -17.61 25.79 -8.36
CA LYS A 466 -17.00 24.48 -8.68
C LYS A 466 -18.00 23.30 -8.66
N LYS A 467 -19.21 23.49 -9.20
CA LYS A 467 -20.28 22.48 -9.16
C LYS A 467 -20.68 21.98 -10.53
N ILE A 468 -21.01 20.69 -10.61
CA ILE A 468 -21.56 20.04 -11.82
C ILE A 468 -22.94 19.41 -11.52
N PRO A 469 -23.81 19.24 -12.53
CA PRO A 469 -25.10 18.57 -12.35
C PRO A 469 -24.95 17.12 -11.87
N GLY A 470 -25.67 16.79 -10.80
CA GLY A 470 -25.83 15.41 -10.32
C GLY A 470 -27.16 14.78 -10.76
N LYS A 471 -27.20 13.46 -10.90
CA LYS A 471 -28.42 12.67 -11.09
C LYS A 471 -28.52 11.58 -10.03
N ILE A 472 -29.51 11.66 -9.16
CA ILE A 472 -29.79 10.61 -8.17
C ILE A 472 -30.25 9.33 -8.91
N VAL A 473 -29.68 8.19 -8.51
CA VAL A 473 -30.06 6.85 -8.94
C VAL A 473 -30.03 5.88 -7.75
N GLU A 474 -30.87 4.84 -7.81
CA GLU A 474 -31.08 3.89 -6.71
C GLU A 474 -31.36 2.47 -7.22
N THR A 475 -30.99 1.46 -6.44
CA THR A 475 -31.23 0.03 -6.74
C THR A 475 -31.27 -0.78 -5.44
N ASP A 476 -32.09 -1.83 -5.42
CA ASP A 476 -32.16 -2.78 -4.31
C ASP A 476 -31.41 -4.06 -4.68
N GLU A 477 -30.37 -4.39 -3.91
CA GLU A 477 -29.58 -5.61 -4.12
C GLU A 477 -29.79 -6.61 -2.99
N SER A 478 -29.79 -7.90 -3.35
CA SER A 478 -29.85 -9.00 -2.39
C SER A 478 -28.87 -10.10 -2.78
N GLY A 479 -28.24 -10.70 -1.78
CA GLY A 479 -27.34 -11.82 -2.00
C GLY A 479 -27.06 -12.60 -0.72
N SER A 480 -26.26 -13.64 -0.87
CA SER A 480 -25.91 -14.55 0.21
C SER A 480 -24.51 -15.11 0.04
N ASP A 481 -23.79 -15.30 1.14
CA ASP A 481 -22.50 -15.98 1.15
C ASP A 481 -22.35 -16.85 2.42
N THR A 482 -21.40 -17.77 2.42
CA THR A 482 -21.18 -18.74 3.50
C THR A 482 -19.78 -18.60 4.10
N GLY A 483 -19.73 -18.22 5.37
CA GLY A 483 -18.50 -18.13 6.17
C GLY A 483 -18.17 -19.43 6.88
N GLN A 484 -16.89 -19.60 7.23
CA GLN A 484 -16.43 -20.65 8.13
C GLN A 484 -16.49 -20.17 9.58
N ALA A 485 -16.85 -21.06 10.51
CA ALA A 485 -16.80 -20.79 11.93
C ALA A 485 -15.39 -21.07 12.48
N THR A 486 -14.80 -20.10 13.20
CA THR A 486 -13.41 -20.23 13.69
C THR A 486 -13.34 -20.56 15.18
N GLY A 487 -14.32 -20.10 15.96
CA GLY A 487 -14.33 -20.20 17.41
C GLY A 487 -14.25 -21.63 17.93
N LYS A 488 -13.52 -21.84 19.03
CA LYS A 488 -13.45 -23.11 19.75
C LYS A 488 -14.15 -23.00 21.09
N LYS A 489 -15.02 -23.95 21.38
CA LYS A 489 -15.74 -24.06 22.65
C LYS A 489 -15.61 -25.47 23.19
N LYS A 490 -15.13 -25.56 24.43
CA LYS A 490 -15.07 -26.82 25.17
C LYS A 490 -16.47 -27.13 25.73
N ILE A 491 -17.00 -28.29 25.37
CA ILE A 491 -18.28 -28.82 25.87
C ILE A 491 -18.05 -30.16 26.58
N GLY A 492 -18.90 -30.52 27.53
CA GLY A 492 -18.69 -31.72 28.33
C GLY A 492 -19.43 -31.70 29.65
N SER A 493 -19.09 -32.65 30.53
CA SER A 493 -19.67 -32.78 31.87
C SER A 493 -18.61 -32.63 32.96
N PRO A 494 -18.93 -32.03 34.12
CA PRO A 494 -18.05 -32.02 35.28
C PRO A 494 -18.14 -33.37 36.00
N ALA A 495 -17.02 -33.81 36.58
CA ALA A 495 -17.02 -35.02 37.40
C ALA A 495 -17.83 -34.84 38.68
N LYS A 496 -18.51 -35.91 39.11
CA LYS A 496 -19.31 -35.96 40.33
C LYS A 496 -19.03 -37.24 41.10
N GLY A 497 -19.13 -37.15 42.42
CA GLY A 497 -18.76 -38.23 43.33
C GLY A 497 -18.97 -37.82 44.78
N LYS A 498 -18.59 -38.72 45.69
CA LYS A 498 -18.83 -38.55 47.13
C LYS A 498 -17.53 -38.24 47.85
N VAL A 499 -17.56 -37.27 48.74
CA VAL A 499 -16.42 -36.84 49.55
C VAL A 499 -16.73 -36.94 51.04
N ALA A 500 -15.73 -37.32 51.82
CA ALA A 500 -15.75 -37.31 53.26
C ALA A 500 -15.02 -36.06 53.77
N LEU A 501 -15.73 -35.20 54.49
CA LEU A 501 -15.13 -34.10 55.27
C LEU A 501 -14.76 -34.64 56.65
N ILE A 502 -13.51 -34.44 57.05
CA ILE A 502 -12.90 -35.02 58.25
C ILE A 502 -12.58 -33.90 59.23
N ASN A 503 -13.15 -33.98 60.43
CA ASN A 503 -12.92 -33.07 61.53
C ASN A 503 -11.99 -33.71 62.56
N GLN A 504 -10.83 -33.10 62.74
CA GLN A 504 -9.80 -33.55 63.69
C GLN A 504 -9.93 -32.84 65.06
N THR A 505 -10.75 -31.78 65.14
CA THR A 505 -10.97 -30.99 66.35
C THR A 505 -11.97 -31.62 67.33
N THR A 506 -11.91 -31.23 68.60
CA THR A 506 -12.79 -31.72 69.67
C THR A 506 -14.18 -31.08 69.69
N SER A 507 -14.54 -30.25 68.70
CA SER A 507 -15.87 -29.63 68.57
C SER A 507 -16.50 -29.97 67.22
N PRO A 508 -17.83 -30.16 67.12
CA PRO A 508 -18.48 -30.41 65.84
C PRO A 508 -18.40 -29.19 64.92
N LYS A 509 -18.28 -29.43 63.60
CA LYS A 509 -18.18 -28.39 62.56
C LYS A 509 -19.19 -28.65 61.46
N THR A 510 -20.02 -27.65 61.16
CA THR A 510 -20.87 -27.63 59.96
C THR A 510 -20.10 -27.02 58.80
N PHE A 511 -20.07 -27.72 57.68
CA PHE A 511 -19.58 -27.22 56.39
C PHE A 511 -20.81 -26.87 55.53
N PRO A 512 -20.92 -25.62 55.02
CA PRO A 512 -22.04 -25.23 54.17
C PRO A 512 -21.95 -25.88 52.78
N SER A 513 -23.09 -25.99 52.08
CA SER A 513 -23.09 -26.23 50.64
C SER A 513 -22.27 -25.14 49.94
N GLY A 514 -21.51 -25.52 48.93
CA GLY A 514 -20.58 -24.62 48.26
C GLY A 514 -19.18 -24.53 48.89
N THR A 515 -18.89 -25.29 49.95
CA THR A 515 -17.51 -25.45 50.45
C THR A 515 -16.63 -25.98 49.32
N ILE A 516 -15.50 -25.31 49.07
CA ILE A 516 -14.55 -25.64 47.99
C ILE A 516 -13.48 -26.58 48.55
N LEU A 517 -13.25 -27.68 47.82
CA LEU A 517 -12.24 -28.69 48.09
C LEU A 517 -11.22 -28.70 46.95
N THR A 518 -9.94 -28.70 47.23
CA THR A 518 -8.89 -28.70 46.20
C THR A 518 -8.09 -30.00 46.26
N ALA A 519 -7.92 -30.64 45.11
CA ALA A 519 -7.14 -31.86 44.98
C ALA A 519 -5.64 -31.56 44.74
N SER A 520 -4.79 -32.58 44.89
CA SER A 520 -3.34 -32.44 44.65
C SER A 520 -2.96 -32.13 43.19
N ASN A 521 -3.88 -32.30 42.24
CA ASN A 521 -3.72 -31.90 40.83
C ASN A 521 -4.22 -30.46 40.55
N GLY A 522 -4.57 -29.69 41.59
CA GLY A 522 -5.06 -28.31 41.46
C GLY A 522 -6.56 -28.17 41.17
N ILE A 523 -7.23 -29.24 40.73
CA ILE A 523 -8.66 -29.19 40.41
C ILE A 523 -9.48 -28.94 41.67
N SER A 524 -10.45 -28.03 41.54
CA SER A 524 -11.36 -27.64 42.62
C SER A 524 -12.75 -28.26 42.45
N TYR A 525 -13.33 -28.68 43.57
CA TYR A 525 -14.63 -29.32 43.68
C TYR A 525 -15.51 -28.54 44.64
N LYS A 526 -16.77 -28.35 44.26
CA LYS A 526 -17.78 -27.67 45.08
C LYS A 526 -18.69 -28.72 45.71
N THR A 527 -18.82 -28.69 47.03
CA THR A 527 -19.78 -29.54 47.75
C THR A 527 -21.21 -29.13 47.44
N ASP A 528 -22.10 -30.10 47.18
CA ASP A 528 -23.47 -29.79 46.74
C ASP A 528 -24.41 -29.56 47.94
N SER A 529 -24.15 -30.16 49.11
CA SER A 529 -24.99 -30.06 50.31
C SER A 529 -24.22 -29.65 51.57
N ALA A 530 -24.92 -29.05 52.53
CA ALA A 530 -24.36 -28.71 53.84
C ALA A 530 -24.36 -29.94 54.76
N VAL A 531 -23.24 -30.19 55.45
CA VAL A 531 -23.08 -31.38 56.32
C VAL A 531 -22.29 -31.05 57.60
N THR A 532 -22.63 -31.73 58.70
CA THR A 532 -21.97 -31.53 60.00
C THR A 532 -21.09 -32.72 60.37
N ALA A 533 -19.78 -32.50 60.44
CA ALA A 533 -18.85 -33.48 60.98
C ALA A 533 -18.81 -33.38 62.51
N THR A 534 -18.96 -34.51 63.20
CA THR A 534 -18.86 -34.59 64.65
C THR A 534 -17.46 -34.23 65.16
N SER A 535 -17.30 -34.07 66.47
CA SER A 535 -15.99 -33.91 67.10
C SER A 535 -15.15 -35.19 67.00
N SER A 536 -13.82 -35.05 67.01
CA SER A 536 -12.91 -36.17 67.25
C SER A 536 -13.06 -36.70 68.69
N ALA A 537 -12.83 -38.00 68.87
CA ALA A 537 -12.92 -38.69 70.15
C ALA A 537 -11.75 -39.66 70.34
N THR A 538 -11.09 -39.60 71.50
CA THR A 538 -10.01 -40.53 71.86
C THR A 538 -10.57 -41.61 72.77
N ILE A 539 -10.56 -42.86 72.29
CA ILE A 539 -11.06 -44.01 73.02
C ILE A 539 -9.85 -44.76 73.63
N PRO A 540 -9.81 -45.01 74.96
CA PRO A 540 -8.76 -45.81 75.58
C PRO A 540 -8.59 -47.16 74.86
N PHE A 541 -7.36 -47.55 74.60
CA PHE A 541 -6.98 -48.78 73.86
C PHE A 541 -7.40 -48.86 72.38
N GLN A 542 -8.15 -47.91 71.82
CA GLN A 542 -8.53 -47.87 70.39
C GLN A 542 -8.00 -46.65 69.62
N GLY A 543 -7.49 -45.62 70.30
CA GLY A 543 -6.88 -44.45 69.67
C GLY A 543 -7.89 -43.35 69.33
N THR A 544 -7.47 -42.41 68.47
CA THR A 544 -8.28 -41.24 68.08
C THR A 544 -9.14 -41.56 66.86
N THR A 545 -10.46 -41.44 67.00
CA THR A 545 -11.41 -41.47 65.87
C THR A 545 -11.78 -40.04 65.50
N PHE A 546 -11.53 -39.64 64.25
CA PHE A 546 -11.94 -38.35 63.73
C PHE A 546 -13.41 -38.35 63.30
N GLY A 547 -14.10 -37.23 63.50
CA GLY A 547 -15.47 -37.06 63.03
C GLY A 547 -15.50 -36.99 61.50
N LYS A 548 -16.47 -37.66 60.87
CA LYS A 548 -16.63 -37.69 59.42
C LYS A 548 -18.05 -37.30 59.02
N ALA A 549 -18.17 -36.51 57.95
CA ALA A 549 -19.43 -36.22 57.28
C ALA A 549 -19.29 -36.47 55.78
N TYR A 550 -20.34 -36.98 55.13
CA TYR A 550 -20.31 -37.32 53.71
C TYR A 550 -21.25 -36.41 52.92
N THR A 551 -20.76 -35.82 51.84
CA THR A 551 -21.54 -35.03 50.88
C THR A 551 -21.15 -35.42 49.45
N THR A 552 -21.96 -35.07 48.47
CA THR A 552 -21.55 -35.10 47.07
C THR A 552 -20.76 -33.84 46.74
N ALA A 553 -19.83 -33.95 45.80
CA ALA A 553 -19.12 -32.81 45.26
C ALA A 553 -19.07 -32.90 43.73
N THR A 554 -19.19 -31.72 43.10
CA THR A 554 -19.11 -31.52 41.66
C THR A 554 -17.83 -30.78 41.32
N ALA A 555 -17.05 -31.25 40.33
CA ALA A 555 -15.89 -30.52 39.82
C ALA A 555 -16.31 -29.14 39.29
N MET A 556 -15.51 -28.10 39.58
CA MET A 556 -15.81 -26.73 39.13
C MET A 556 -15.53 -26.53 37.63
N GLU A 557 -14.77 -27.44 37.02
CA GLU A 557 -14.43 -27.45 35.60
C GLU A 557 -14.93 -28.75 34.94
N ILE A 558 -15.25 -28.67 33.64
CA ILE A 558 -15.58 -29.84 32.82
C ILE A 558 -14.30 -30.51 32.32
N GLY A 559 -14.31 -31.83 32.22
CA GLY A 559 -13.18 -32.58 31.64
C GLY A 559 -12.73 -33.80 32.43
N PRO A 560 -11.88 -34.63 31.82
CA PRO A 560 -11.40 -35.88 32.43
C PRO A 560 -10.53 -35.65 33.67
N GLU A 561 -9.85 -34.50 33.77
CA GLU A 561 -9.01 -34.12 34.93
C GLU A 561 -9.79 -33.96 36.23
N GLY A 562 -11.10 -33.76 36.15
CA GLY A 562 -12.01 -33.78 37.31
C GLY A 562 -12.26 -35.19 37.87
N ASN A 563 -11.89 -36.26 37.16
CA ASN A 563 -12.08 -37.61 37.65
C ASN A 563 -10.98 -37.97 38.66
N LEU A 564 -11.38 -38.43 39.86
CA LEU A 564 -10.46 -38.83 40.93
C LEU A 564 -10.93 -40.13 41.58
N ALA A 565 -10.01 -41.09 41.66
CA ALA A 565 -10.24 -42.32 42.42
C ALA A 565 -10.46 -42.06 43.92
N ALA A 566 -11.16 -42.98 44.57
CA ALA A 566 -11.40 -42.99 46.00
C ALA A 566 -10.09 -42.97 46.81
N LEU A 567 -10.22 -42.58 48.08
CA LEU A 567 -9.15 -42.41 49.07
C LEU A 567 -8.14 -41.30 48.78
N LYS A 568 -8.20 -40.60 47.63
CA LYS A 568 -7.40 -39.40 47.36
C LYS A 568 -7.73 -38.29 48.35
N GLY A 569 -6.70 -37.66 48.92
CA GLY A 569 -6.83 -36.55 49.85
C GLY A 569 -7.17 -35.23 49.14
N LEU A 570 -7.96 -34.40 49.80
CA LEU A 570 -8.39 -33.08 49.36
C LEU A 570 -8.17 -32.07 50.49
N THR A 571 -7.81 -30.83 50.17
CA THR A 571 -7.73 -29.73 51.13
C THR A 571 -9.05 -28.94 51.16
N VAL A 572 -9.43 -28.41 52.33
CA VAL A 572 -10.64 -27.58 52.48
C VAL A 572 -10.23 -26.12 52.39
N LYS A 573 -10.77 -25.37 51.42
CA LYS A 573 -10.36 -23.97 51.18
C LYS A 573 -10.73 -23.09 52.39
N GLY A 574 -9.75 -22.37 52.92
CA GLY A 574 -9.91 -21.46 54.07
C GLY A 574 -9.82 -22.12 55.45
N GLU A 575 -9.52 -23.42 55.51
CA GLU A 575 -9.41 -24.18 56.76
C GLU A 575 -8.01 -24.81 56.91
N SER A 576 -7.50 -24.93 58.13
CA SER A 576 -6.19 -25.56 58.37
C SER A 576 -6.27 -27.08 58.19
N ALA A 577 -5.33 -27.66 57.44
CA ALA A 577 -5.17 -29.10 57.27
C ALA A 577 -4.88 -29.87 58.59
N SER A 578 -4.45 -29.17 59.65
CA SER A 578 -4.32 -29.73 61.01
C SER A 578 -5.67 -29.96 61.71
N ASN A 579 -6.72 -29.28 61.25
CA ASN A 579 -8.02 -29.21 61.91
C ASN A 579 -9.10 -29.89 61.06
N TYR A 580 -9.06 -29.65 59.74
CA TYR A 580 -10.04 -30.13 58.79
C TYR A 580 -9.36 -30.59 57.51
N THR A 581 -9.69 -31.79 57.06
CA THR A 581 -9.25 -32.35 55.78
C THR A 581 -10.44 -32.94 55.04
N ALA A 582 -10.28 -33.22 53.75
CA ALA A 582 -11.27 -33.92 52.97
C ALA A 582 -10.63 -35.12 52.25
N GLN A 583 -11.46 -36.08 51.86
CA GLN A 583 -11.03 -37.27 51.13
C GLN A 583 -12.12 -37.72 50.16
N VAL A 584 -11.74 -38.18 48.97
CA VAL A 584 -12.67 -38.83 48.05
C VAL A 584 -13.14 -40.14 48.68
N ALA A 585 -14.45 -40.28 48.91
CA ALA A 585 -15.05 -41.45 49.56
C ALA A 585 -15.47 -42.52 48.53
N GLU A 586 -15.97 -42.08 47.38
CA GLU A 586 -16.33 -42.89 46.21
C GLU A 586 -15.84 -42.13 44.97
N ASP A 587 -15.37 -42.84 43.93
CA ASP A 587 -14.73 -42.26 42.75
C ASP A 587 -15.52 -41.07 42.16
N LEU A 588 -14.86 -39.93 42.00
CA LEU A 588 -15.36 -38.80 41.22
C LEU A 588 -15.25 -39.19 39.74
N THR A 589 -16.40 -39.30 39.08
CA THR A 589 -16.51 -39.84 37.70
C THR A 589 -17.49 -38.99 36.85
N GLY A 590 -17.52 -39.23 35.54
CA GLY A 590 -18.39 -38.51 34.60
C GLY A 590 -17.80 -37.20 34.06
N GLY A 591 -16.57 -36.86 34.44
CA GLY A 591 -15.81 -35.76 33.84
C GLY A 591 -15.46 -36.05 32.38
N THR A 592 -15.99 -35.25 31.45
CA THR A 592 -15.76 -35.36 30.01
C THR A 592 -15.54 -33.99 29.38
N SER A 593 -14.79 -33.94 28.28
CA SER A 593 -14.49 -32.71 27.52
C SER A 593 -14.32 -33.06 26.05
N GLN A 594 -14.92 -32.27 25.17
CA GLN A 594 -14.74 -32.27 23.73
C GLN A 594 -14.71 -30.82 23.25
N ASP A 595 -13.74 -30.50 22.40
CA ASP A 595 -13.68 -29.20 21.74
C ASP A 595 -14.55 -29.23 20.47
N VAL A 596 -15.45 -28.27 20.32
CA VAL A 596 -16.29 -28.09 19.14
C VAL A 596 -16.08 -26.72 18.52
N THR A 597 -16.22 -26.64 17.20
CA THR A 597 -16.23 -25.37 16.46
C THR A 597 -17.57 -24.67 16.67
N VAL A 598 -17.54 -23.37 16.93
CA VAL A 598 -18.71 -22.50 17.11
C VAL A 598 -18.55 -21.19 16.35
N VAL A 599 -19.67 -20.62 15.91
CA VAL A 599 -19.69 -19.32 15.22
C VAL A 599 -19.33 -18.20 16.22
N THR A 600 -18.36 -17.36 15.89
CA THR A 600 -18.02 -16.16 16.67
C THR A 600 -18.74 -14.92 16.14
N ALA A 601 -18.77 -13.85 16.94
CA ALA A 601 -19.28 -12.54 16.50
C ALA A 601 -18.41 -11.97 15.37
N ASP A 602 -17.10 -12.24 15.40
CA ASP A 602 -16.16 -11.80 14.37
C ASP A 602 -16.33 -12.55 13.06
N ASP A 603 -16.65 -13.84 13.09
CA ASP A 603 -16.99 -14.60 11.88
C ASP A 603 -18.21 -13.96 11.20
N GLN A 604 -19.27 -13.65 11.96
CA GLN A 604 -20.46 -12.96 11.44
C GLN A 604 -20.13 -11.57 10.89
N LYS A 605 -19.29 -10.78 11.58
CA LYS A 605 -18.85 -9.45 11.15
C LYS A 605 -18.04 -9.51 9.84
N LYS A 606 -17.11 -10.46 9.72
CA LYS A 606 -16.31 -10.71 8.51
C LYS A 606 -17.22 -11.09 7.33
N LEU A 607 -18.16 -12.02 7.54
CA LEU A 607 -19.11 -12.42 6.49
C LEU A 607 -20.01 -11.25 6.06
N LEU A 608 -20.46 -10.41 6.99
CA LEU A 608 -21.22 -9.20 6.67
C LEU A 608 -20.42 -8.24 5.78
N ALA A 609 -19.16 -7.95 6.13
CA ALA A 609 -18.30 -7.08 5.34
C ALA A 609 -18.10 -7.62 3.91
N THR A 610 -17.84 -8.92 3.76
CA THR A 610 -17.69 -9.59 2.45
C THR A 610 -18.96 -9.50 1.59
N VAL A 611 -20.13 -9.78 2.17
CA VAL A 611 -21.40 -9.72 1.43
C VAL A 611 -21.73 -8.28 1.05
N THR A 612 -21.60 -7.31 1.97
CA THR A 612 -21.85 -5.89 1.72
C THR A 612 -20.92 -5.32 0.65
N SER A 613 -19.64 -5.71 0.62
CA SER A 613 -18.70 -5.30 -0.43
C SER A 613 -19.12 -5.85 -1.81
N THR A 614 -19.46 -7.14 -1.87
CA THR A 614 -19.95 -7.80 -3.09
C THR A 614 -21.23 -7.16 -3.62
N LEU A 615 -22.20 -6.85 -2.74
CA LEU A 615 -23.44 -6.20 -3.12
C LEU A 615 -23.24 -4.75 -3.56
N ARG A 616 -22.32 -4.00 -2.94
CA ARG A 616 -21.98 -2.63 -3.35
C ARG A 616 -21.39 -2.60 -4.76
N LYS A 617 -20.50 -3.53 -5.10
CA LYS A 617 -19.98 -3.67 -6.47
C LYS A 617 -21.10 -4.02 -7.46
N LYS A 618 -21.93 -5.01 -7.13
CA LYS A 618 -23.08 -5.38 -7.97
C LYS A 618 -24.03 -4.20 -8.20
N ALA A 619 -24.32 -3.42 -7.15
CA ALA A 619 -25.13 -2.21 -7.26
C ALA A 619 -24.50 -1.16 -8.19
N GLN A 620 -23.18 -0.96 -8.14
CA GLN A 620 -22.48 -0.08 -9.08
C GLN A 620 -22.64 -0.57 -10.52
N ASP A 621 -22.39 -1.86 -10.80
CA ASP A 621 -22.51 -2.45 -12.14
C ASP A 621 -23.96 -2.33 -12.68
N ASP A 622 -24.95 -2.68 -11.86
CA ASP A 622 -26.39 -2.58 -12.21
C ASP A 622 -26.86 -1.13 -12.40
N LEU A 623 -26.34 -0.18 -11.63
CA LEU A 623 -26.63 1.25 -11.80
C LEU A 623 -25.93 1.83 -13.03
N GLN A 624 -24.67 1.50 -13.26
CA GLN A 624 -23.90 1.96 -14.41
C GLN A 624 -24.48 1.42 -15.73
N GLY A 625 -25.03 0.20 -15.73
CA GLY A 625 -25.76 -0.38 -16.86
C GLY A 625 -27.13 0.28 -17.14
N LYS A 626 -27.73 0.98 -16.16
CA LYS A 626 -28.96 1.78 -16.32
C LYS A 626 -28.68 3.22 -16.76
N LEU A 627 -27.43 3.68 -16.69
CA LEU A 627 -27.01 5.02 -17.13
C LEU A 627 -26.76 5.07 -18.65
N THR A 628 -26.91 6.24 -19.24
CA THR A 628 -26.73 6.48 -20.68
C THR A 628 -25.77 7.66 -20.92
N GLY A 629 -24.99 7.57 -22.01
CA GLY A 629 -24.03 8.61 -22.39
C GLY A 629 -22.74 8.54 -21.57
N ASP A 630 -22.24 9.70 -21.16
CA ASP A 630 -21.01 9.93 -20.39
C ASP A 630 -21.26 10.00 -18.87
N MET A 631 -22.43 9.54 -18.40
CA MET A 631 -22.79 9.52 -16.99
C MET A 631 -22.06 8.37 -16.27
N LYS A 632 -21.31 8.71 -15.22
CA LYS A 632 -20.58 7.77 -14.36
C LYS A 632 -21.12 7.73 -12.94
N ILE A 633 -20.95 6.60 -12.27
CA ILE A 633 -21.19 6.41 -10.84
C ILE A 633 -20.00 5.72 -10.17
N LEU A 634 -19.64 6.16 -8.97
CA LEU A 634 -18.50 5.67 -8.20
C LEU A 634 -18.99 4.71 -7.11
N GLN A 635 -18.26 3.61 -6.89
CA GLN A 635 -18.63 2.55 -5.96
C GLN A 635 -18.71 3.06 -4.51
N GLU A 636 -17.79 3.96 -4.18
CA GLU A 636 -17.60 4.60 -2.88
C GLU A 636 -18.66 5.68 -2.60
N ALA A 637 -19.31 6.19 -3.67
CA ALA A 637 -20.36 7.19 -3.60
C ALA A 637 -21.78 6.60 -3.41
N LEU A 638 -21.89 5.29 -3.20
CA LEU A 638 -23.14 4.61 -2.90
C LEU A 638 -23.43 4.64 -1.39
N ALA A 639 -24.40 5.46 -1.00
CA ALA A 639 -25.03 5.36 0.32
C ALA A 639 -25.78 4.03 0.42
N GLU A 640 -25.54 3.31 1.51
CA GLU A 640 -26.16 2.00 1.76
C GLU A 640 -27.14 2.07 2.92
N THR A 641 -28.31 1.46 2.75
CA THR A 641 -29.30 1.26 3.81
C THR A 641 -29.55 -0.24 3.91
N ILE A 642 -29.02 -0.86 4.98
CA ILE A 642 -29.19 -2.29 5.24
C ILE A 642 -30.67 -2.56 5.55
N GLY A 643 -31.29 -3.41 4.73
CA GLY A 643 -32.65 -3.88 4.92
C GLY A 643 -32.68 -5.16 5.76
N LYS A 644 -32.93 -6.29 5.11
CA LYS A 644 -33.09 -7.59 5.78
C LYS A 644 -31.75 -8.32 5.94
N THR A 645 -31.39 -8.64 7.17
CA THR A 645 -30.17 -9.40 7.53
C THR A 645 -30.57 -10.69 8.24
N VAL A 646 -30.21 -11.86 7.70
CA VAL A 646 -30.54 -13.18 8.29
C VAL A 646 -29.35 -14.13 8.24
N TYR A 647 -28.83 -14.51 9.39
CA TYR A 647 -27.82 -15.57 9.54
C TYR A 647 -28.49 -16.94 9.76
N SER A 648 -27.92 -18.01 9.21
CA SER A 648 -28.39 -19.38 9.44
C SER A 648 -27.96 -19.99 10.78
N LYS A 649 -27.04 -19.31 11.50
CA LYS A 649 -26.51 -19.66 12.83
C LYS A 649 -26.23 -18.40 13.66
N GLY A 650 -26.51 -18.47 14.96
CA GLY A 650 -26.19 -17.43 15.93
C GLY A 650 -24.78 -17.56 16.53
N VAL A 651 -24.32 -16.52 17.23
CA VAL A 651 -23.03 -16.56 17.95
C VAL A 651 -23.09 -17.60 19.07
N ASN A 652 -22.04 -18.43 19.18
CA ASN A 652 -21.94 -19.65 20.00
C ASN A 652 -22.67 -20.90 19.47
N ASP A 653 -23.39 -20.84 18.35
CA ASP A 653 -23.96 -22.06 17.75
C ASP A 653 -22.85 -22.97 17.23
N GLN A 654 -23.00 -24.28 17.45
CA GLN A 654 -22.10 -25.29 16.92
C GLN A 654 -22.34 -25.48 15.41
N ALA A 655 -21.34 -25.13 14.60
CA ALA A 655 -21.32 -25.34 13.16
C ALA A 655 -19.87 -25.33 12.64
N SER A 656 -19.64 -25.91 11.46
CA SER A 656 -18.43 -25.69 10.64
C SER A 656 -18.54 -24.41 9.81
N ASP A 657 -19.74 -24.12 9.35
CA ASP A 657 -20.08 -23.08 8.39
C ASP A 657 -21.43 -22.44 8.74
N PHE A 658 -21.66 -21.24 8.23
CA PHE A 658 -22.93 -20.54 8.36
C PHE A 658 -23.10 -19.55 7.21
N THR A 659 -24.35 -19.29 6.85
CA THR A 659 -24.73 -18.47 5.69
C THR A 659 -25.37 -17.17 6.16
N LEU A 660 -24.99 -16.06 5.55
CA LEU A 660 -25.67 -14.78 5.66
C LEU A 660 -26.52 -14.56 4.41
N ASN A 661 -27.77 -14.17 4.59
CA ASN A 661 -28.61 -13.58 3.55
C ASN A 661 -28.79 -12.09 3.87
N LEU A 662 -28.45 -11.22 2.92
CA LEU A 662 -28.46 -9.78 3.08
C LEU A 662 -29.22 -9.12 1.94
N SER A 663 -30.01 -8.10 2.26
CA SER A 663 -30.61 -7.18 1.30
C SER A 663 -30.27 -5.75 1.69
N VAL A 664 -29.82 -4.95 0.72
CA VAL A 664 -29.32 -3.59 0.91
C VAL A 664 -29.89 -2.70 -0.20
N HIS A 665 -30.46 -1.57 0.21
CA HIS A 665 -30.85 -0.51 -0.69
C HIS A 665 -29.65 0.41 -0.92
N TYR A 666 -29.27 0.63 -2.18
CA TYR A 666 -28.17 1.52 -2.56
C TYR A 666 -28.71 2.74 -3.29
N LYS A 667 -28.19 3.91 -2.90
CA LYS A 667 -28.52 5.21 -3.49
C LYS A 667 -27.25 6.00 -3.74
N GLY A 668 -27.12 6.59 -4.93
CA GLY A 668 -25.94 7.38 -5.30
C GLY A 668 -26.27 8.52 -6.26
N THR A 669 -25.27 9.38 -6.49
CA THR A 669 -25.35 10.49 -7.42
C THR A 669 -24.40 10.24 -8.58
N ALA A 670 -24.96 10.04 -9.78
CA ALA A 670 -24.22 9.96 -11.02
C ALA A 670 -23.90 11.36 -11.58
N TYR A 671 -22.80 11.51 -12.31
CA TYR A 671 -22.32 12.78 -12.87
C TYR A 671 -21.83 12.62 -14.32
N SER A 672 -21.81 13.71 -15.10
CA SER A 672 -21.22 13.73 -16.45
C SER A 672 -19.70 13.81 -16.38
N GLU A 673 -19.02 12.90 -17.08
CA GLU A 673 -17.56 12.97 -17.25
C GLU A 673 -17.12 14.18 -18.08
N ASN A 674 -17.94 14.65 -19.03
CA ASN A 674 -17.63 15.83 -19.83
C ASN A 674 -17.75 17.13 -19.03
N ASP A 675 -18.77 17.27 -18.17
CA ASP A 675 -18.91 18.44 -17.29
C ASP A 675 -17.74 18.53 -16.30
N LEU A 676 -17.29 17.38 -15.78
CA LEU A 676 -16.08 17.30 -14.96
C LEU A 676 -14.83 17.72 -15.74
N LYS A 677 -14.61 17.19 -16.96
CA LYS A 677 -13.46 17.60 -17.79
C LYS A 677 -13.49 19.09 -18.12
N LEU A 678 -14.68 19.67 -18.33
CA LEU A 678 -14.86 21.10 -18.57
C LEU A 678 -14.43 21.91 -17.34
N ILE A 679 -14.92 21.59 -16.14
CA ILE A 679 -14.60 22.35 -14.93
C ILE A 679 -13.10 22.23 -14.57
N VAL A 680 -12.54 21.03 -14.68
CA VAL A 680 -11.10 20.77 -14.53
C VAL A 680 -10.29 21.60 -15.52
N SER A 681 -10.64 21.58 -16.81
CA SER A 681 -9.89 22.30 -17.85
C SER A 681 -9.78 23.81 -17.61
N LYS A 682 -10.78 24.41 -16.95
CA LYS A 682 -10.79 25.84 -16.59
C LYS A 682 -9.93 26.13 -15.37
N LEU A 683 -9.95 25.25 -14.37
CA LEU A 683 -9.07 25.32 -13.20
C LEU A 683 -7.59 25.09 -13.56
N VAL A 684 -7.29 24.31 -14.62
CA VAL A 684 -5.90 24.20 -15.10
C VAL A 684 -5.44 25.51 -15.75
N GLN A 685 -6.30 26.14 -16.59
CA GLN A 685 -5.95 27.33 -17.36
C GLN A 685 -5.50 28.52 -16.50
N THR A 686 -6.01 28.66 -15.28
CA THR A 686 -5.56 29.68 -14.32
C THR A 686 -4.18 29.43 -13.72
N THR A 687 -3.62 28.23 -13.93
CA THR A 687 -2.38 27.73 -13.29
C THR A 687 -1.31 27.33 -14.33
N VAL A 688 -1.58 27.48 -15.64
CA VAL A 688 -0.60 27.23 -16.69
C VAL A 688 0.51 28.30 -16.65
N PRO A 689 1.80 27.92 -16.54
CA PRO A 689 2.90 28.89 -16.57
C PRO A 689 3.02 29.63 -17.91
N ASP A 690 3.48 30.89 -17.86
CA ASP A 690 3.75 31.69 -19.06
C ASP A 690 4.63 30.94 -20.06
N GLY A 691 4.23 30.99 -21.34
CA GLY A 691 4.94 30.31 -22.43
C GLY A 691 4.53 28.85 -22.67
N TYR A 692 3.49 28.34 -21.99
CA TYR A 692 2.92 27.02 -22.22
C TYR A 692 1.44 27.07 -22.60
N GLU A 693 0.94 26.01 -23.25
CA GLU A 693 -0.47 25.80 -23.60
C GLU A 693 -0.91 24.37 -23.23
N LEU A 694 -2.17 24.24 -22.82
CA LEU A 694 -2.77 22.98 -22.34
C LEU A 694 -3.14 22.06 -23.51
N ASN A 695 -2.69 20.79 -23.49
CA ASN A 695 -3.21 19.78 -24.40
C ASN A 695 -4.36 18.97 -23.77
N LEU A 696 -5.60 19.36 -24.09
CA LEU A 696 -6.83 18.70 -23.60
C LEU A 696 -6.93 17.21 -23.99
N ASN A 697 -6.35 16.81 -25.13
CA ASN A 697 -6.49 15.45 -25.63
C ASN A 697 -5.58 14.44 -24.90
N ASP A 698 -4.48 14.92 -24.31
CA ASP A 698 -3.50 14.10 -23.58
C ASP A 698 -3.60 14.30 -22.05
N THR A 699 -4.69 14.89 -21.57
CA THR A 699 -4.93 15.14 -20.14
C THR A 699 -5.55 13.91 -19.47
N GLU A 700 -4.85 13.33 -18.51
CA GLU A 700 -5.33 12.22 -17.69
C GLU A 700 -6.07 12.78 -16.48
N THR A 701 -7.22 12.21 -16.13
CA THR A 701 -8.06 12.65 -15.00
C THR A 701 -8.40 11.45 -14.13
N GLN A 702 -8.09 11.55 -12.83
CA GLN A 702 -8.47 10.60 -11.79
C GLN A 702 -9.43 11.31 -10.83
N SER A 703 -10.55 10.67 -10.52
CA SER A 703 -11.54 11.18 -9.56
C SER A 703 -11.60 10.27 -8.34
N ASP A 704 -11.01 10.72 -7.24
CA ASP A 704 -11.10 10.04 -5.94
C ASP A 704 -12.28 10.66 -5.16
N VAL A 705 -13.19 9.85 -4.60
CA VAL A 705 -14.31 10.36 -3.79
C VAL A 705 -13.77 10.91 -2.47
N LEU A 706 -14.14 12.15 -2.13
CA LEU A 706 -13.81 12.75 -0.83
C LEU A 706 -14.94 12.50 0.17
N LYS A 707 -16.19 12.81 -0.22
CA LYS A 707 -17.33 12.80 0.69
C LYS A 707 -18.67 12.75 -0.04
N LEU A 708 -19.63 12.01 0.53
CA LEU A 708 -21.04 12.13 0.19
C LEU A 708 -21.75 12.92 1.30
N GLU A 709 -22.36 14.05 0.96
CA GLU A 709 -23.10 14.87 1.92
C GLU A 709 -24.54 14.36 2.12
N LYS A 710 -25.16 14.74 3.24
CA LYS A 710 -26.53 14.32 3.62
C LYS A 710 -27.58 14.69 2.56
N ASP A 711 -27.31 15.69 1.75
CA ASP A 711 -28.17 16.22 0.70
C ASP A 711 -28.07 15.43 -0.62
N ASN A 712 -27.31 14.32 -0.66
CA ASN A 712 -26.93 13.56 -1.85
C ASN A 712 -25.96 14.32 -2.80
N LYS A 713 -25.25 15.34 -2.28
CA LYS A 713 -24.16 15.99 -3.02
C LYS A 713 -22.92 15.13 -2.92
N LEU A 714 -22.32 14.85 -4.07
CA LEU A 714 -21.09 14.06 -4.15
C LEU A 714 -19.92 15.03 -4.32
N VAL A 715 -19.09 15.14 -3.27
CA VAL A 715 -17.85 15.92 -3.28
C VAL A 715 -16.71 14.96 -3.60
N PHE A 716 -15.91 15.28 -4.61
CA PHE A 716 -14.80 14.44 -5.03
C PHE A 716 -13.57 15.27 -5.40
N SER A 717 -12.40 14.70 -5.14
CA SER A 717 -11.12 15.27 -5.53
C SER A 717 -10.84 14.87 -6.97
N ALA A 718 -10.98 15.83 -7.87
CA ALA A 718 -10.56 15.69 -9.25
C ALA A 718 -9.05 15.96 -9.31
N LYS A 719 -8.25 14.89 -9.26
CA LYS A 719 -6.80 14.96 -9.53
C LYS A 719 -6.59 14.89 -11.03
N PHE A 720 -5.93 15.90 -11.59
CA PHE A 720 -5.68 15.96 -13.02
C PHE A 720 -4.19 16.07 -13.31
N LYS A 721 -3.77 15.34 -14.34
CA LYS A 721 -2.40 15.28 -14.85
C LYS A 721 -2.43 15.85 -16.26
N ALA A 722 -2.24 17.15 -16.36
CA ALA A 722 -2.25 17.88 -17.62
C ALA A 722 -0.86 17.88 -18.25
N LYS A 723 -0.77 17.52 -19.54
CA LYS A 723 0.48 17.61 -20.31
C LYS A 723 0.51 18.95 -21.03
N LEU A 724 1.49 19.78 -20.69
CA LEU A 724 1.68 21.11 -21.25
C LEU A 724 2.62 21.05 -22.46
N MET A 725 2.29 21.81 -23.51
CA MET A 725 3.16 22.04 -24.65
C MET A 725 3.72 23.47 -24.61
N PRO A 726 4.97 23.69 -25.06
CA PRO A 726 5.50 25.03 -25.21
C PRO A 726 4.74 25.83 -26.29
N LYS A 727 4.46 27.09 -26.01
CA LYS A 727 3.85 28.03 -26.94
C LYS A 727 4.87 28.48 -27.98
N MET A 728 4.80 27.91 -29.19
CA MET A 728 5.77 28.16 -30.26
C MET A 728 5.18 29.01 -31.40
N ASP A 729 5.78 30.17 -31.68
CA ASP A 729 5.50 30.93 -32.91
C ASP A 729 6.14 30.22 -34.12
N LEU A 730 5.36 29.32 -34.73
CA LEU A 730 5.78 28.53 -35.87
C LEU A 730 6.07 29.40 -37.12
N GLU A 731 5.44 30.57 -37.27
CA GLU A 731 5.69 31.43 -38.43
C GLU A 731 7.01 32.19 -38.29
N LYS A 732 7.33 32.73 -37.11
CA LYS A 732 8.65 33.29 -36.82
C LYS A 732 9.73 32.22 -36.95
N LEU A 733 9.50 31.03 -36.40
CA LEU A 733 10.46 29.92 -36.48
C LEU A 733 10.75 29.50 -37.94
N LYS A 734 9.72 29.41 -38.80
CA LYS A 734 9.93 29.15 -40.25
C LYS A 734 10.82 30.20 -40.93
N GLN A 735 10.83 31.46 -40.49
CA GLN A 735 11.70 32.51 -41.06
C GLN A 735 13.16 32.29 -40.68
N GLU A 736 13.43 32.00 -39.40
CA GLU A 736 14.78 31.82 -38.85
C GLU A 736 15.45 30.52 -39.35
N LEU A 737 14.65 29.49 -39.63
CA LEU A 737 15.11 28.20 -40.13
C LEU A 737 15.35 28.16 -41.66
N ARG A 738 15.26 29.28 -42.40
CA ARG A 738 15.50 29.32 -43.86
C ARG A 738 16.97 29.09 -44.23
N GLY A 739 17.21 28.26 -45.25
CA GLY A 739 18.56 28.01 -45.79
C GLY A 739 19.55 27.35 -44.82
N LYS A 740 19.09 26.82 -43.68
CA LYS A 740 19.90 26.23 -42.60
C LYS A 740 20.24 24.76 -42.84
N THR A 741 21.37 24.32 -42.30
CA THR A 741 21.72 22.90 -42.19
C THR A 741 20.85 22.20 -41.13
N PRO A 742 20.68 20.87 -41.17
CA PRO A 742 19.97 20.15 -40.10
C PRO A 742 20.57 20.38 -38.70
N ALA A 743 21.90 20.55 -38.59
CA ALA A 743 22.56 20.85 -37.33
C ALA A 743 22.26 22.27 -36.83
N GLU A 744 22.25 23.26 -37.73
CA GLU A 744 21.84 24.63 -37.39
C GLU A 744 20.36 24.70 -37.02
N VAL A 745 19.50 23.89 -37.65
CA VAL A 745 18.07 23.77 -37.26
C VAL A 745 17.96 23.25 -35.83
N ALA A 746 18.65 22.15 -35.50
CA ALA A 746 18.63 21.60 -34.15
C ALA A 746 19.12 22.61 -33.09
N GLU A 747 20.19 23.37 -33.37
CA GLU A 747 20.65 24.43 -32.47
C GLU A 747 19.67 25.59 -32.32
N LEU A 748 19.08 26.07 -33.42
CA LEU A 748 18.17 27.22 -33.39
C LEU A 748 16.85 26.88 -32.67
N VAL A 749 16.30 25.69 -32.91
CA VAL A 749 15.08 25.26 -32.23
C VAL A 749 15.34 25.08 -30.73
N ARG A 750 16.45 24.45 -30.33
CA ARG A 750 16.85 24.31 -28.90
C ARG A 750 17.22 25.64 -28.24
N ARG A 751 17.64 26.65 -29.00
CA ARG A 751 17.93 28.00 -28.48
C ARG A 751 16.65 28.80 -28.24
N ASN A 752 15.62 28.59 -29.07
CA ASN A 752 14.34 29.28 -28.95
C ASN A 752 13.39 28.61 -27.95
N ASN A 753 13.63 27.35 -27.57
CA ASN A 753 12.88 26.67 -26.52
C ASN A 753 13.73 25.57 -25.85
N ASP A 754 13.77 25.59 -24.52
CA ASP A 754 14.56 24.70 -23.66
C ASP A 754 13.97 23.29 -23.53
N THR A 755 12.66 23.12 -23.71
CA THR A 755 11.99 21.79 -23.70
C THR A 755 12.22 20.96 -24.97
N VAL A 756 12.99 21.46 -25.95
CA VAL A 756 13.24 20.74 -27.21
C VAL A 756 14.38 19.74 -27.06
N ILE A 757 14.02 18.45 -27.11
CA ILE A 757 14.95 17.32 -27.11
C ILE A 757 15.74 17.26 -28.42
N GLY A 758 15.10 17.60 -29.55
CA GLY A 758 15.77 17.64 -30.85
C GLY A 758 14.84 17.90 -32.04
N SER A 759 15.36 17.78 -33.26
CA SER A 759 14.58 17.98 -34.49
C SER A 759 15.05 17.08 -35.63
N GLU A 760 14.12 16.49 -36.37
CA GLU A 760 14.38 15.78 -37.62
C GLU A 760 14.01 16.67 -38.83
N VAL A 761 14.90 16.76 -39.82
CA VAL A 761 14.69 17.55 -41.05
C VAL A 761 14.61 16.61 -42.25
N LYS A 762 13.39 16.38 -42.76
CA LYS A 762 13.14 15.61 -43.98
C LYS A 762 12.93 16.57 -45.16
N THR A 763 13.81 16.55 -46.15
CA THR A 763 13.66 17.37 -47.36
C THR A 763 13.27 16.53 -48.58
N SER A 764 12.60 17.14 -49.55
CA SER A 764 12.20 16.49 -50.80
C SER A 764 13.35 16.26 -51.78
N LEU A 765 14.56 16.73 -51.48
CA LEU A 765 15.73 16.62 -52.36
C LEU A 765 16.81 15.80 -51.65
N ILE A 766 17.14 14.64 -52.23
CA ILE A 766 18.14 13.73 -51.66
C ILE A 766 19.54 14.30 -51.94
N LEU A 767 20.08 15.05 -50.99
CA LEU A 767 21.44 15.60 -51.00
C LEU A 767 22.28 14.96 -49.89
N PRO A 768 23.60 14.77 -50.09
CA PRO A 768 24.48 14.34 -49.01
C PRO A 768 24.53 15.38 -47.90
N ASN A 769 24.57 14.93 -46.64
CA ASN A 769 24.48 15.75 -45.41
C ASN A 769 25.18 17.12 -45.44
N PRO A 770 26.46 17.28 -45.87
CA PRO A 770 27.12 18.60 -45.89
C PRO A 770 26.46 19.63 -46.82
N LEU A 771 25.70 19.19 -47.84
CA LEU A 771 24.97 20.03 -48.80
C LEU A 771 23.47 20.12 -48.50
N LEU A 772 22.95 19.35 -47.55
CA LEU A 772 21.54 19.36 -47.19
C LEU A 772 21.20 20.69 -46.50
N ARG A 773 20.21 21.41 -47.04
CA ARG A 773 19.73 22.70 -46.52
C ARG A 773 18.21 22.74 -46.57
N THR A 774 17.58 23.43 -45.62
CA THR A 774 16.16 23.79 -45.69
C THR A 774 15.90 24.78 -46.84
N PRO A 775 14.70 24.78 -47.45
CA PRO A 775 14.31 25.76 -48.47
C PRO A 775 14.50 27.23 -48.04
N LEU A 776 14.72 28.11 -49.02
CA LEU A 776 14.78 29.57 -48.78
C LEU A 776 13.39 30.21 -48.65
N LEU A 777 12.34 29.53 -49.14
CA LEU A 777 10.96 29.99 -49.13
C LEU A 777 10.20 29.35 -47.95
N THR A 778 9.69 30.16 -47.01
CA THR A 778 8.91 29.65 -45.85
C THR A 778 7.71 28.81 -46.25
N LYS A 779 7.04 29.13 -47.36
CA LYS A 779 5.91 28.35 -47.91
C LYS A 779 6.26 26.90 -48.28
N ASN A 780 7.55 26.57 -48.39
CA ASN A 780 8.06 25.23 -48.65
C ASN A 780 8.56 24.54 -47.36
N ILE A 781 8.44 25.16 -46.19
CA ILE A 781 8.81 24.62 -44.88
C ILE A 781 7.53 24.33 -44.08
N SER A 782 7.31 23.05 -43.77
CA SER A 782 6.31 22.61 -42.79
C SER A 782 7.00 22.31 -41.47
N ILE A 783 6.43 22.76 -40.35
CA ILE A 783 6.89 22.43 -39.00
C ILE A 783 5.79 21.65 -38.31
N GLU A 784 6.15 20.56 -37.65
CA GLU A 784 5.29 19.71 -36.84
C GLU A 784 5.98 19.51 -35.49
N VAL A 785 5.23 19.68 -34.39
CA VAL A 785 5.75 19.48 -33.03
C VAL A 785 5.14 18.18 -32.50
N ILE A 786 5.99 17.31 -31.97
CA ILE A 786 5.61 15.98 -31.48
C ILE A 786 6.18 15.81 -30.07
N ALA A 787 5.32 15.47 -29.13
CA ALA A 787 5.70 15.00 -27.81
C ALA A 787 6.34 13.61 -27.89
N LYS A 788 7.37 13.34 -27.09
CA LYS A 788 8.10 12.07 -27.11
C LYS A 788 8.16 11.42 -25.73
#